data_AF-A0A4R7CV74-F1
#
_entry.id   AF-A0A4R7CV74-F1
#
_cell.length_a   1.000
_cell.length_b   1.000
_cell.length_c   1.000
_cell.angle_alpha   90.00
_cell.angle_beta   90.00
_cell.angle_gamma   90.00
#
_symmetry.space_group_name_H-M   'P 1'
#
loop_
_entity.id
_entity.type
_entity.pdbx_description
1 polymer ?
#
loop_
_entity_poly.entity_id
_entity_poly.type
_entity_poly.pdbx_seq_one_letter_code
_entity_poly.pdbx_strand_id
1 'polypeptide(L)'
;MTTLFNSTQRQRLTDHLEQVTQHILQACRQHQSGLYWLSPYYTSATTYDFKVTADLFQGNSGIALFFLARYSYSGSQADLHIAQRTMDFITDHLEQNSPQGFGLFTGLSGVIYTYIRLFELGGGQQYLDRAHALALTYQEQLVRQTIKADLLSGYSGSLFVLTLLQHYHPEPALIKLIQELIDRLVSEARPSEKGLKWDYNQSKSAYDSLTGFSHGASGIAYILLQVAEYFDNKALLYLAEEALLYEMQYFHADFGNWLDLRLGSHRLQAANIQHWELKNFLPHIQELNSWAHGAAGIGLARLAAWRATGKTVYLDQCRHIAQKCSSTILQAERHDYTVCSGSAGLLPFMLTYPHTAQEYNSELLLHVIDKAQLQYQTTGSYNSYISAGRDDYGLLSGAAGIGYSILQLLDSNMSSIFCPSLPPLHKSVQQAIKLNLRDLQRGLLKKYYPLTLQYLEEQPTIRKIVDQENGLHDFENSLTEQLLQADPAPSLQAVFALEQTQNKLWKQHKGYLCYSKKNAYIKSKIQQLTDGKMLDLTPHSLMLADHVSFYLLNEALREALALPSDKLAVLFIADEWGVSSSYIGLISMLIVQQVENTTLTGALLCDQVSNKLRSMIGKLDEDNSLKAHIYTQIRLLFESGILTTAEV
;
A
#
# COMPACT_ATOMS: atom_id res chain seq x y z
N MET A 1 39.26 4.66 1.71
CA MET A 1 37.97 4.35 2.37
C MET A 1 38.30 3.69 3.70
N THR A 2 37.94 4.33 4.81
CA THR A 2 38.04 3.74 6.14
C THR A 2 37.11 2.54 6.22
N THR A 3 37.66 1.35 6.52
CA THR A 3 36.85 0.15 6.75
C THR A 3 35.97 0.39 7.98
N LEU A 4 34.65 0.19 7.85
CA LEU A 4 33.67 0.40 8.92
C LEU A 4 33.99 -0.41 10.20
N PHE A 5 34.68 -1.54 9.99
CA PHE A 5 35.06 -2.51 11.01
C PHE A 5 36.57 -2.75 11.01
N ASN A 6 37.14 -2.98 12.19
CA ASN A 6 38.55 -3.38 12.34
C ASN A 6 38.77 -4.86 11.95
N SER A 7 40.02 -5.30 11.90
CA SER A 7 40.37 -6.68 11.48
C SER A 7 39.70 -7.75 12.33
N THR A 8 39.63 -7.57 13.65
CA THR A 8 39.00 -8.52 14.57
C THR A 8 37.49 -8.62 14.34
N GLN A 9 36.82 -7.48 14.15
CA GLN A 9 35.39 -7.43 13.84
C GLN A 9 35.09 -8.07 12.48
N ARG A 10 35.91 -7.79 11.45
CA ARG A 10 35.79 -8.43 10.13
C ARG A 10 35.99 -9.94 10.19
N GLN A 11 36.95 -10.42 10.98
CA GLN A 11 37.15 -11.86 11.18
C GLN A 11 35.91 -12.51 11.80
N ARG A 12 35.34 -11.91 12.85
CA ARG A 12 34.12 -12.42 13.50
C ARG A 12 32.93 -12.51 12.53
N LEU A 13 32.72 -11.46 11.73
CA LEU A 13 31.69 -11.44 10.68
C LEU A 13 31.94 -12.56 9.65
N THR A 14 33.19 -12.74 9.23
CA THR A 14 33.57 -13.78 8.26
C THR A 14 33.33 -15.18 8.83
N ASP A 15 33.68 -15.42 10.10
CA ASP A 15 33.45 -16.71 10.77
C ASP A 15 31.95 -17.03 10.87
N HIS A 16 31.12 -16.03 11.20
CA HIS A 16 29.67 -16.21 11.26
C HIS A 16 29.05 -16.42 9.86
N LEU A 17 29.53 -15.70 8.84
CA LEU A 17 29.14 -15.92 7.45
C LEU A 17 29.42 -17.37 7.01
N GLU A 18 30.58 -17.92 7.37
CA GLU A 18 30.92 -19.30 7.03
C GLU A 18 30.02 -20.30 7.77
N GLN A 19 29.72 -20.07 9.06
CA GLN A 19 28.75 -20.88 9.81
C GLN A 19 27.37 -20.89 9.15
N VAL A 20 26.86 -19.72 8.75
CA VAL A 20 25.57 -19.59 8.03
C VAL A 20 25.61 -20.35 6.71
N THR A 21 26.71 -20.23 5.97
CA THR A 21 26.86 -20.86 4.65
C THR A 21 26.88 -22.37 4.76
N GLN A 22 27.66 -22.92 5.71
CA GLN A 22 27.69 -24.36 5.95
C GLN A 22 26.33 -24.90 6.37
N HIS A 23 25.59 -24.17 7.21
CA HIS A 23 24.23 -24.54 7.59
C HIS A 23 23.29 -24.63 6.38
N ILE A 24 23.34 -23.65 5.47
CA ILE A 24 22.53 -23.66 4.24
C ILE A 24 22.97 -24.83 3.33
N LEU A 25 24.27 -25.04 3.13
CA LEU A 25 24.79 -26.11 2.27
C LEU A 25 24.42 -27.50 2.76
N GLN A 26 24.37 -27.73 4.08
CA GLN A 26 23.95 -29.00 4.67
C GLN A 26 22.50 -29.39 4.31
N ALA A 27 21.64 -28.41 4.03
CA ALA A 27 20.26 -28.64 3.64
C ALA A 27 20.05 -28.76 2.12
N CYS A 28 21.12 -28.58 1.33
CA CYS A 28 21.06 -28.62 -0.12
C CYS A 28 20.64 -30.00 -0.62
N ARG A 29 19.69 -30.03 -1.57
CA ARG A 29 19.27 -31.22 -2.28
C ARG A 29 19.72 -31.14 -3.73
N GLN A 30 19.98 -32.30 -4.32
CA GLN A 30 20.40 -32.42 -5.70
C GLN A 30 19.29 -33.06 -6.53
N HIS A 31 18.95 -32.40 -7.65
CA HIS A 31 18.10 -32.92 -8.71
C HIS A 31 18.93 -33.07 -9.99
N GLN A 32 18.44 -33.82 -10.98
CA GLN A 32 19.13 -33.95 -12.27
C GLN A 32 19.41 -32.58 -12.90
N SER A 33 18.43 -31.67 -12.81
CA SER A 33 18.50 -30.33 -13.39
C SER A 33 19.34 -29.34 -12.60
N GLY A 34 19.51 -29.52 -11.29
CA GLY A 34 20.14 -28.49 -10.48
C GLY A 34 20.16 -28.75 -8.97
N LEU A 35 20.43 -27.70 -8.21
CA LEU A 35 20.45 -27.70 -6.75
C LEU A 35 19.21 -27.01 -6.21
N TYR A 36 18.67 -27.48 -5.08
CA TYR A 36 17.50 -26.86 -4.49
C TYR A 36 17.38 -27.08 -2.99
N TRP A 37 16.56 -26.26 -2.36
CA TRP A 37 16.16 -26.33 -0.97
C TRP A 37 14.65 -26.42 -0.87
N LEU A 38 14.18 -27.05 0.21
CA LEU A 38 12.79 -26.95 0.60
C LEU A 38 12.59 -25.79 1.56
N SER A 39 11.52 -25.05 1.37
CA SER A 39 11.12 -23.94 2.23
C SER A 39 9.93 -24.38 3.09
N PRO A 40 9.86 -23.91 4.35
CA PRO A 40 8.69 -24.17 5.18
C PRO A 40 7.45 -23.47 4.62
N TYR A 41 6.33 -24.17 4.63
CA TYR A 41 5.02 -23.71 4.18
C TYR A 41 4.00 -23.98 5.27
N TYR A 42 3.51 -22.91 5.91
CA TYR A 42 2.60 -22.99 7.03
C TYR A 42 1.17 -23.31 6.58
N THR A 43 0.62 -24.41 7.09
CA THR A 43 -0.79 -24.80 6.93
C THR A 43 -1.67 -24.28 8.06
N SER A 44 -1.07 -23.95 9.21
CA SER A 44 -1.68 -23.24 10.33
C SER A 44 -0.65 -22.41 11.07
N ALA A 45 -1.02 -21.75 12.17
CA ALA A 45 -0.08 -20.98 12.99
C ALA A 45 1.07 -21.82 13.60
N THR A 46 0.87 -23.13 13.78
CA THR A 46 1.85 -24.01 14.44
C THR A 46 2.27 -25.20 13.59
N THR A 47 1.55 -25.50 12.51
CA THR A 47 1.84 -26.63 11.60
C THR A 47 2.36 -26.13 10.26
N TYR A 48 3.41 -26.79 9.77
CA TYR A 48 4.02 -26.50 8.48
C TYR A 48 4.45 -27.79 7.80
N ASP A 49 4.55 -27.71 6.49
CA ASP A 49 5.13 -28.73 5.62
C ASP A 49 6.27 -28.08 4.82
N PHE A 50 6.95 -28.85 3.97
CA PHE A 50 8.06 -28.39 3.17
C PHE A 50 7.72 -28.43 1.68
N LYS A 51 7.97 -27.33 0.99
CA LYS A 51 7.71 -27.20 -0.45
C LYS A 51 8.89 -26.57 -1.17
N VAL A 52 9.02 -26.89 -2.45
CA VAL A 52 9.87 -26.12 -3.35
C VAL A 52 9.16 -24.79 -3.62
N THR A 53 9.85 -23.68 -3.35
CA THR A 53 9.39 -22.35 -3.71
C THR A 53 10.46 -21.62 -4.52
N ALA A 54 10.04 -20.85 -5.50
CA ALA A 54 10.94 -20.21 -6.45
C ALA A 54 11.26 -18.75 -6.13
N ASP A 55 10.51 -18.12 -5.23
CA ASP A 55 10.58 -16.68 -4.97
C ASP A 55 11.88 -16.21 -4.27
N LEU A 56 12.03 -14.89 -4.11
CA LEU A 56 13.15 -14.29 -3.39
C LEU A 56 12.96 -14.30 -1.87
N PHE A 57 11.73 -14.37 -1.36
CA PHE A 57 11.43 -14.20 0.06
C PHE A 57 11.98 -15.36 0.89
N GLN A 58 11.50 -16.56 0.61
CA GLN A 58 11.91 -17.80 1.28
C GLN A 58 12.35 -18.88 0.29
N GLY A 59 12.25 -18.59 -1.00
CA GLY A 59 12.53 -19.54 -2.06
C GLY A 59 13.99 -19.58 -2.54
N ASN A 60 14.17 -20.47 -3.51
CA ASN A 60 15.47 -20.81 -4.07
C ASN A 60 16.13 -19.65 -4.82
N SER A 61 15.36 -18.71 -5.39
CA SER A 61 15.95 -17.51 -6.01
C SER A 61 16.62 -16.61 -4.97
N GLY A 62 16.08 -16.56 -3.75
CA GLY A 62 16.68 -15.81 -2.64
C GLY A 62 18.00 -16.45 -2.16
N ILE A 63 18.04 -17.78 -2.11
CA ILE A 63 19.27 -18.53 -1.79
C ILE A 63 20.32 -18.36 -2.90
N ALA A 64 19.92 -18.46 -4.18
CA ALA A 64 20.82 -18.23 -5.31
C ALA A 64 21.42 -16.81 -5.26
N LEU A 65 20.60 -15.80 -4.92
CA LEU A 65 21.07 -14.42 -4.76
C LEU A 65 22.08 -14.26 -3.62
N PHE A 66 21.92 -15.00 -2.51
CA PHE A 66 22.91 -15.05 -1.45
C PHE A 66 24.26 -15.62 -1.93
N PHE A 67 24.24 -16.74 -2.67
CA PHE A 67 25.47 -17.29 -3.25
C PHE A 67 26.09 -16.36 -4.32
N LEU A 68 25.28 -15.62 -5.09
CA LEU A 68 25.80 -14.58 -5.98
C LEU A 68 26.46 -13.43 -5.23
N ALA A 69 25.91 -13.01 -4.10
CA ALA A 69 26.54 -12.01 -3.25
C ALA A 69 27.88 -12.51 -2.67
N ARG A 70 27.96 -13.79 -2.27
CA ARG A 70 29.23 -14.43 -1.86
C ARG A 70 30.24 -14.45 -2.99
N TYR A 71 29.82 -14.78 -4.21
CA TYR A 71 30.66 -14.73 -5.40
C TYR A 71 31.18 -13.31 -5.66
N SER A 72 30.31 -12.29 -5.61
CA SER A 72 30.69 -10.89 -5.79
C SER A 72 31.71 -10.42 -4.73
N TYR A 73 31.62 -10.93 -3.50
CA TYR A 73 32.54 -10.57 -2.42
C TYR A 73 33.89 -11.28 -2.51
N SER A 74 33.90 -12.58 -2.84
CA SER A 74 35.10 -13.44 -2.72
C SER A 74 35.74 -13.86 -4.05
N GLY A 75 35.02 -13.75 -5.17
CA GLY A 75 35.41 -14.30 -6.47
C GLY A 75 35.30 -15.83 -6.57
N SER A 76 34.73 -16.50 -5.57
CA SER A 76 34.59 -17.95 -5.49
C SER A 76 33.72 -18.53 -6.61
N GLN A 77 34.34 -19.23 -7.55
CA GLN A 77 33.63 -19.90 -8.65
C GLN A 77 32.67 -21.00 -8.18
N ALA A 78 32.92 -21.58 -7.00
CA ALA A 78 32.01 -22.54 -6.39
C ALA A 78 30.67 -21.88 -6.01
N ASP A 79 30.72 -20.67 -5.45
CA ASP A 79 29.50 -19.91 -5.10
C ASP A 79 28.72 -19.51 -6.36
N LEU A 80 29.40 -19.08 -7.43
CA LEU A 80 28.76 -18.81 -8.73
C LEU A 80 28.10 -20.08 -9.30
N HIS A 81 28.81 -21.21 -9.28
CA HIS A 81 28.28 -22.47 -9.76
C HIS A 81 27.04 -22.93 -8.99
N ILE A 82 27.02 -22.76 -7.66
CA ILE A 82 25.85 -23.06 -6.84
C ILE A 82 24.65 -22.22 -7.31
N ALA A 83 24.82 -20.90 -7.44
CA ALA A 83 23.74 -20.03 -7.90
C ALA A 83 23.22 -20.40 -9.29
N GLN A 84 24.11 -20.71 -10.23
CA GLN A 84 23.74 -21.17 -11.58
C GLN A 84 22.93 -22.46 -11.52
N ARG A 85 23.42 -23.49 -10.81
CA ARG A 85 22.72 -24.77 -10.65
C ARG A 85 21.40 -24.63 -9.92
N THR A 86 21.26 -23.66 -9.02
CA THR A 86 19.96 -23.36 -8.40
C THR A 86 18.98 -22.79 -9.40
N MET A 87 19.42 -21.86 -10.26
CA MET A 87 18.55 -21.28 -11.27
C MET A 87 18.23 -22.24 -12.43
N ASP A 88 19.14 -23.18 -12.76
CA ASP A 88 18.84 -24.31 -13.66
C ASP A 88 17.66 -25.13 -13.12
N PHE A 89 17.69 -25.48 -11.83
CA PHE A 89 16.57 -26.19 -11.19
C PHE A 89 15.27 -25.37 -11.25
N ILE A 90 15.34 -24.05 -11.05
CA ILE A 90 14.16 -23.17 -11.09
C ILE A 90 13.58 -23.07 -12.49
N THR A 91 14.42 -23.07 -13.53
CA THR A 91 13.97 -23.17 -14.93
C THR A 91 13.11 -24.41 -15.13
N ASP A 92 13.63 -25.59 -14.78
CA ASP A 92 12.90 -26.85 -14.92
C ASP A 92 11.64 -26.90 -14.06
N HIS A 93 11.71 -26.37 -12.83
CA HIS A 93 10.57 -26.33 -11.92
C HIS A 93 9.42 -25.49 -12.49
N LEU A 94 9.72 -24.33 -13.09
CA LEU A 94 8.72 -23.45 -13.69
C LEU A 94 8.13 -23.99 -14.99
N GLU A 95 8.86 -24.83 -15.72
CA GLU A 95 8.34 -25.51 -16.91
C GLU A 95 7.33 -26.60 -16.54
N GLN A 96 7.51 -27.23 -15.39
CA GLN A 96 6.59 -28.24 -14.85
C GLN A 96 5.45 -27.64 -14.03
N ASN A 97 5.66 -26.46 -13.43
CA ASN A 97 4.73 -25.83 -12.50
C ASN A 97 4.61 -24.34 -12.83
N SER A 98 3.39 -23.87 -13.09
CA SER A 98 3.17 -22.44 -13.30
C SER A 98 3.58 -21.61 -12.06
N PRO A 99 4.09 -20.38 -12.24
CA PRO A 99 4.39 -19.48 -11.14
C PRO A 99 3.18 -19.28 -10.21
N GLN A 100 3.42 -19.35 -8.90
CA GLN A 100 2.37 -19.22 -7.87
C GLN A 100 2.08 -17.76 -7.50
N GLY A 101 2.92 -16.83 -7.94
CA GLY A 101 2.82 -15.40 -7.68
C GLY A 101 3.72 -14.61 -8.62
N PHE A 102 3.49 -13.30 -8.70
CA PHE A 102 4.12 -12.44 -9.71
C PHE A 102 4.85 -11.22 -9.12
N GLY A 103 4.76 -10.99 -7.80
CA GLY A 103 5.48 -9.90 -7.12
C GLY A 103 7.00 -10.11 -7.07
N LEU A 104 7.73 -9.07 -6.64
CA LEU A 104 9.19 -9.07 -6.56
C LEU A 104 9.72 -10.09 -5.54
N PHE A 105 9.24 -10.06 -4.30
CA PHE A 105 9.76 -10.94 -3.28
C PHE A 105 9.03 -12.27 -3.20
N THR A 106 7.74 -12.31 -3.57
CA THR A 106 6.88 -13.51 -3.42
C THR A 106 6.45 -14.10 -4.77
N GLY A 107 7.24 -13.95 -5.83
CA GLY A 107 6.80 -14.36 -7.16
C GLY A 107 7.84 -14.30 -8.28
N LEU A 108 7.33 -14.41 -9.50
CA LEU A 108 8.10 -14.49 -10.75
C LEU A 108 9.02 -13.29 -10.99
N SER A 109 8.62 -12.08 -10.60
CA SER A 109 9.48 -10.90 -10.75
C SER A 109 10.79 -11.07 -9.99
N GLY A 110 10.78 -11.75 -8.84
CA GLY A 110 12.02 -12.09 -8.12
C GLY A 110 12.92 -13.07 -8.87
N VAL A 111 12.33 -14.04 -9.57
CA VAL A 111 13.06 -14.98 -10.42
C VAL A 111 13.72 -14.25 -11.59
N ILE A 112 12.98 -13.35 -12.25
CA ILE A 112 13.49 -12.50 -13.34
C ILE A 112 14.64 -11.63 -12.83
N TYR A 113 14.49 -11.01 -11.66
CA TYR A 113 15.55 -10.24 -11.02
C TYR A 113 16.81 -11.09 -10.79
N THR A 114 16.69 -12.32 -10.27
CA THR A 114 17.85 -13.20 -10.06
C THR A 114 18.55 -13.58 -11.37
N TYR A 115 17.82 -13.79 -12.47
CA TYR A 115 18.44 -13.98 -13.79
C TYR A 115 19.21 -12.75 -14.28
N ILE A 116 18.68 -11.54 -14.08
CA ILE A 116 19.40 -10.30 -14.39
C ILE A 116 20.69 -10.23 -13.57
N ARG A 117 20.64 -10.59 -12.28
CA ARG A 117 21.84 -10.63 -11.41
C ARG A 117 22.87 -11.67 -11.83
N LEU A 118 22.43 -12.83 -12.30
CA LEU A 118 23.33 -13.83 -12.89
C LEU A 118 24.05 -13.27 -14.11
N PHE A 119 23.34 -12.57 -14.99
CA PHE A 119 23.95 -11.92 -16.15
C PHE A 119 24.96 -10.85 -15.73
N GLU A 120 24.59 -9.95 -14.80
CA GLU A 120 25.46 -8.86 -14.33
C GLU A 120 26.77 -9.35 -13.72
N LEU A 121 26.72 -10.41 -12.90
CA LEU A 121 27.88 -10.89 -12.13
C LEU A 121 28.62 -12.05 -12.80
N GLY A 122 27.88 -13.05 -13.29
CA GLY A 122 28.43 -14.28 -13.87
C GLY A 122 28.63 -14.24 -15.38
N GLY A 123 28.02 -13.26 -16.06
CA GLY A 123 27.98 -13.20 -17.52
C GLY A 123 27.05 -14.25 -18.15
N GLY A 124 26.88 -14.16 -19.47
CA GLY A 124 26.09 -15.13 -20.26
C GLY A 124 24.73 -14.59 -20.69
N GLN A 125 24.59 -14.31 -21.98
CA GLN A 125 23.39 -13.72 -22.57
C GLN A 125 22.12 -14.56 -22.35
N GLN A 126 22.27 -15.88 -22.25
CA GLN A 126 21.17 -16.83 -22.01
C GLN A 126 20.33 -16.50 -20.76
N TYR A 127 20.92 -15.92 -19.71
CA TYR A 127 20.18 -15.55 -18.50
C TYR A 127 19.27 -14.36 -18.75
N LEU A 128 19.76 -13.38 -19.53
CA LEU A 128 19.00 -12.21 -19.90
C LEU A 128 17.87 -12.58 -20.89
N ASP A 129 18.16 -13.47 -21.84
CA ASP A 129 17.16 -14.00 -22.77
C ASP A 129 16.06 -14.78 -22.02
N ARG A 130 16.43 -15.53 -20.97
CA ARG A 130 15.45 -16.23 -20.11
C ARG A 130 14.63 -15.25 -19.28
N ALA A 131 15.24 -14.23 -18.69
CA ALA A 131 14.54 -13.17 -17.97
C ALA A 131 13.51 -12.49 -18.87
N HIS A 132 13.90 -12.19 -20.10
CA HIS A 132 13.05 -11.61 -21.13
C HIS A 132 11.89 -12.54 -21.54
N ALA A 133 12.18 -13.80 -21.84
CA ALA A 133 11.17 -14.79 -22.19
C ALA A 133 10.11 -14.95 -21.09
N LEU A 134 10.52 -14.98 -19.81
CA LEU A 134 9.59 -15.06 -18.68
C LEU A 134 8.70 -13.81 -18.58
N ALA A 135 9.28 -12.61 -18.76
CA ALA A 135 8.51 -11.36 -18.74
C ALA A 135 7.41 -11.34 -19.82
N LEU A 136 7.74 -11.73 -21.06
CA LEU A 136 6.77 -11.73 -22.15
C LEU A 136 5.75 -12.87 -22.06
N THR A 137 6.17 -14.05 -21.59
CA THR A 137 5.27 -15.21 -21.42
C THR A 137 4.18 -14.93 -20.39
N TYR A 138 4.52 -14.21 -19.31
CA TYR A 138 3.62 -13.92 -18.19
C TYR A 138 3.21 -12.44 -18.10
N GLN A 139 3.27 -11.70 -19.22
CA GLN A 139 3.04 -10.25 -19.24
C GLN A 139 1.66 -9.86 -18.67
N GLU A 140 0.61 -10.62 -19.00
CA GLU A 140 -0.75 -10.36 -18.52
C GLU A 140 -0.86 -10.53 -17.00
N GLN A 141 -0.19 -11.52 -16.44
CA GLN A 141 -0.20 -11.78 -15.01
C GLN A 141 0.60 -10.73 -14.23
N LEU A 142 1.77 -10.36 -14.77
CA LEU A 142 2.64 -9.33 -14.21
C LEU A 142 1.95 -7.96 -14.19
N VAL A 143 1.25 -7.60 -15.28
CA VAL A 143 0.67 -6.26 -15.46
C VAL A 143 -0.76 -6.14 -14.91
N ARG A 144 -1.63 -7.13 -15.17
CA ARG A 144 -3.08 -7.00 -14.94
C ARG A 144 -3.61 -7.89 -13.82
N GLN A 145 -3.09 -9.10 -13.62
CA GLN A 145 -3.69 -10.05 -12.67
C GLN A 145 -3.10 -9.98 -11.26
N THR A 146 -1.93 -9.36 -11.08
CA THR A 146 -1.36 -9.11 -9.75
C THR A 146 -2.26 -8.11 -9.01
N ILE A 147 -2.86 -8.53 -7.89
CA ILE A 147 -3.92 -7.77 -7.21
C ILE A 147 -3.36 -6.60 -6.37
N LYS A 148 -2.22 -6.82 -5.71
CA LYS A 148 -1.62 -5.84 -4.79
C LYS A 148 -0.76 -4.86 -5.56
N ALA A 149 -0.73 -3.60 -5.12
CA ALA A 149 0.14 -2.57 -5.67
C ALA A 149 1.54 -2.58 -5.05
N ASP A 150 1.71 -3.19 -3.87
CA ASP A 150 2.92 -3.07 -3.06
C ASP A 150 4.24 -3.60 -3.66
N LEU A 151 5.36 -3.28 -2.99
CA LEU A 151 6.71 -3.68 -3.37
C LEU A 151 6.95 -5.18 -3.20
N LEU A 152 6.46 -5.79 -2.10
CA LEU A 152 6.77 -7.18 -1.74
C LEU A 152 6.12 -8.19 -2.69
N SER A 153 4.81 -8.08 -2.84
CA SER A 153 3.95 -9.07 -3.50
C SER A 153 3.13 -8.48 -4.63
N GLY A 154 3.24 -7.17 -4.84
CA GLY A 154 2.45 -6.43 -5.80
C GLY A 154 3.19 -6.03 -7.07
N TYR A 155 2.46 -5.32 -7.92
CA TYR A 155 2.91 -4.94 -9.24
C TYR A 155 3.89 -3.74 -9.25
N SER A 156 4.05 -3.01 -8.14
CA SER A 156 5.20 -2.07 -8.02
C SER A 156 6.52 -2.82 -8.00
N GLY A 157 6.59 -3.98 -7.34
CA GLY A 157 7.77 -4.85 -7.43
C GLY A 157 8.06 -5.29 -8.88
N SER A 158 7.01 -5.63 -9.64
CA SER A 158 7.14 -5.96 -11.07
C SER A 158 7.61 -4.76 -11.90
N LEU A 159 7.10 -3.56 -11.62
CA LEU A 159 7.50 -2.32 -12.31
C LEU A 159 9.01 -2.09 -12.19
N PHE A 160 9.57 -2.28 -10.99
CA PHE A 160 11.02 -2.20 -10.78
C PHE A 160 11.78 -3.20 -11.66
N VAL A 161 11.39 -4.47 -11.62
CA VAL A 161 12.11 -5.54 -12.33
C VAL A 161 12.02 -5.39 -13.84
N LEU A 162 10.85 -5.02 -14.37
CA LEU A 162 10.70 -4.79 -15.81
C LEU A 162 11.50 -3.56 -16.27
N THR A 163 11.60 -2.53 -15.43
CA THR A 163 12.47 -1.37 -15.71
C THR A 163 13.95 -1.76 -15.68
N LEU A 164 14.37 -2.59 -14.73
CA LEU A 164 15.71 -3.13 -14.67
C LEU A 164 16.03 -4.02 -15.89
N LEU A 165 15.08 -4.88 -16.29
CA LEU A 165 15.23 -5.72 -17.47
C LEU A 165 15.36 -4.88 -18.75
N GLN A 166 14.53 -3.84 -18.89
CA GLN A 166 14.59 -2.90 -20.01
C GLN A 166 15.94 -2.18 -20.11
N HIS A 167 16.64 -1.96 -18.99
CA HIS A 167 17.98 -1.38 -19.00
C HIS A 167 18.98 -2.29 -19.73
N TYR A 168 18.94 -3.59 -19.45
CA TYR A 168 19.89 -4.55 -20.00
C TYR A 168 19.45 -5.17 -21.33
N HIS A 169 18.14 -5.24 -21.59
CA HIS A 169 17.55 -5.79 -22.81
C HIS A 169 16.54 -4.80 -23.41
N PRO A 170 17.00 -3.68 -24.02
CA PRO A 170 16.10 -2.62 -24.45
C PRO A 170 15.15 -3.07 -25.58
N GLU A 171 13.85 -3.11 -25.30
CA GLU A 171 12.83 -3.52 -26.27
C GLU A 171 11.53 -2.70 -26.14
N PRO A 172 10.87 -2.31 -27.25
CA PRO A 172 9.59 -1.58 -27.20
C PRO A 172 8.48 -2.30 -26.42
N ALA A 173 8.48 -3.64 -26.46
CA ALA A 173 7.50 -4.45 -25.73
C ALA A 173 7.61 -4.23 -24.21
N LEU A 174 8.83 -4.20 -23.65
CA LEU A 174 9.04 -3.97 -22.22
C LEU A 174 8.63 -2.55 -21.80
N ILE A 175 8.95 -1.52 -22.61
CA ILE A 175 8.48 -0.14 -22.36
C ILE A 175 6.96 -0.08 -22.30
N LYS A 176 6.27 -0.82 -23.18
CA LYS A 176 4.80 -0.90 -23.14
C LYS A 176 4.31 -1.50 -21.82
N LEU A 177 4.91 -2.59 -21.32
CA LEU A 177 4.54 -3.19 -20.04
C LEU A 177 4.78 -2.25 -18.85
N ILE A 178 5.91 -1.53 -18.86
CA ILE A 178 6.24 -0.51 -17.84
C ILE A 178 5.20 0.61 -17.86
N GLN A 179 4.84 1.12 -19.04
CA GLN A 179 3.79 2.14 -19.19
C GLN A 179 2.44 1.63 -18.67
N GLU A 180 2.04 0.40 -18.99
CA GLU A 180 0.77 -0.16 -18.51
C GLU A 180 0.72 -0.28 -16.98
N LEU A 181 1.84 -0.64 -16.34
CA LEU A 181 1.95 -0.65 -14.87
C LEU A 181 1.88 0.75 -14.26
N ILE A 182 2.49 1.74 -14.89
CA ILE A 182 2.41 3.15 -14.47
C ILE A 182 0.97 3.67 -14.61
N ASP A 183 0.33 3.43 -15.75
CA ASP A 183 -1.07 3.81 -15.99
C ASP A 183 -1.99 3.17 -14.96
N ARG A 184 -1.70 1.91 -14.59
CA ARG A 184 -2.42 1.22 -13.51
C ARG A 184 -2.23 1.90 -12.16
N LEU A 185 -0.99 2.21 -11.76
CA LEU A 185 -0.72 2.98 -10.52
C LEU A 185 -1.49 4.30 -10.49
N VAL A 186 -1.52 5.04 -11.60
CA VAL A 186 -2.26 6.31 -11.70
C VAL A 186 -3.77 6.07 -11.59
N SER A 187 -4.30 5.08 -12.31
CA SER A 187 -5.74 4.80 -12.34
C SER A 187 -6.27 4.30 -11.00
N GLU A 188 -5.47 3.53 -10.25
CA GLU A 188 -5.84 2.95 -8.96
C GLU A 188 -5.55 3.88 -7.77
N ALA A 189 -4.82 4.99 -7.98
CA ALA A 189 -4.57 5.99 -6.95
C ALA A 189 -5.90 6.61 -6.46
N ARG A 190 -6.03 6.75 -5.14
CA ARG A 190 -7.20 7.36 -4.49
C ARG A 190 -6.79 8.45 -3.52
N PRO A 191 -7.61 9.50 -3.35
CA PRO A 191 -7.36 10.52 -2.37
C PRO A 191 -7.51 9.96 -0.96
N SER A 192 -6.64 10.44 -0.08
CA SER A 192 -6.81 10.39 1.36
C SER A 192 -6.94 11.82 1.90
N GLU A 193 -7.16 11.97 3.20
CA GLU A 193 -7.11 13.28 3.85
C GLU A 193 -5.82 14.06 3.52
N LYS A 194 -4.69 13.37 3.31
CA LYS A 194 -3.44 13.90 2.75
C LYS A 194 -2.87 12.89 1.78
N GLY A 195 -2.33 13.34 0.66
CA GLY A 195 -1.68 12.45 -0.29
C GLY A 195 -2.61 11.47 -1.01
N LEU A 196 -2.00 10.47 -1.64
CA LEU A 196 -2.69 9.41 -2.38
C LEU A 196 -2.37 8.03 -1.80
N LYS A 197 -3.34 7.11 -1.92
CA LYS A 197 -3.24 5.72 -1.43
C LYS A 197 -3.77 4.68 -2.42
N TRP A 198 -3.33 3.43 -2.24
CA TRP A 198 -3.64 2.26 -3.07
C TRP A 198 -4.20 1.09 -2.24
N ASP A 199 -4.49 -0.04 -2.87
CA ASP A 199 -4.80 -1.33 -2.19
C ASP A 199 -6.02 -1.35 -1.27
N TYR A 200 -7.15 -0.82 -1.76
CA TYR A 200 -8.41 -0.82 -1.00
C TYR A 200 -9.26 -2.08 -1.17
N ASN A 201 -8.71 -3.10 -1.84
CA ASN A 201 -9.41 -4.34 -2.19
C ASN A 201 -9.33 -5.40 -1.07
N GLN A 202 -9.95 -6.56 -1.32
CA GLN A 202 -10.05 -7.69 -0.37
C GLN A 202 -8.72 -8.34 0.02
N SER A 203 -7.62 -8.04 -0.69
CA SER A 203 -6.35 -8.75 -0.53
C SER A 203 -5.59 -8.42 0.77
N LYS A 204 -6.06 -7.43 1.55
CA LYS A 204 -5.42 -6.99 2.79
C LYS A 204 -6.42 -6.87 3.92
N SER A 205 -6.08 -7.49 5.06
CA SER A 205 -6.76 -7.26 6.33
C SER A 205 -6.06 -6.12 7.07
N ALA A 206 -6.55 -4.89 6.89
CA ALA A 206 -5.95 -3.69 7.44
C ALA A 206 -7.01 -2.64 7.82
N TYR A 207 -6.61 -1.71 8.71
CA TYR A 207 -7.44 -0.58 9.13
C TYR A 207 -7.70 0.39 7.97
N ASP A 208 -6.66 0.70 7.20
CA ASP A 208 -6.63 1.47 5.95
C ASP A 208 -5.50 0.89 5.08
N SER A 209 -5.14 1.54 3.96
CA SER A 209 -3.97 1.15 3.16
C SER A 209 -2.70 1.12 4.00
N LEU A 210 -1.91 0.05 3.90
CA LEU A 210 -0.72 -0.12 4.73
C LEU A 210 0.34 0.95 4.44
N THR A 211 1.17 1.25 5.44
CA THR A 211 2.17 2.31 5.41
C THR A 211 3.57 1.79 5.11
N GLY A 212 3.93 0.60 5.62
CA GLY A 212 5.28 0.06 5.61
C GLY A 212 5.91 -0.19 4.22
N PHE A 213 7.21 -0.53 4.23
CA PHE A 213 8.00 -0.71 3.02
C PHE A 213 7.66 -1.97 2.22
N SER A 214 7.24 -3.05 2.89
CA SER A 214 6.88 -4.29 2.20
C SER A 214 5.55 -4.17 1.44
N HIS A 215 4.47 -3.98 2.20
CA HIS A 215 3.10 -4.03 1.72
C HIS A 215 2.40 -2.67 1.66
N GLY A 216 3.11 -1.57 1.86
CA GLY A 216 2.49 -0.26 2.05
C GLY A 216 3.01 0.84 1.14
N ALA A 217 2.50 2.04 1.41
CA ALA A 217 2.78 3.25 0.65
C ALA A 217 4.27 3.60 0.57
N SER A 218 5.08 3.31 1.60
CA SER A 218 6.53 3.52 1.53
C SER A 218 7.19 2.73 0.41
N GLY A 219 6.81 1.46 0.23
CA GLY A 219 7.38 0.59 -0.80
C GLY A 219 6.99 1.05 -2.19
N ILE A 220 5.72 1.43 -2.36
CA ILE A 220 5.21 2.00 -3.62
C ILE A 220 5.97 3.29 -3.96
N ALA A 221 6.08 4.21 -3.00
CA ALA A 221 6.81 5.46 -3.16
C ALA A 221 8.28 5.22 -3.52
N TYR A 222 8.95 4.29 -2.84
CA TYR A 222 10.34 3.96 -3.11
C TYR A 222 10.56 3.47 -4.55
N ILE A 223 9.70 2.57 -5.05
CA ILE A 223 9.79 2.13 -6.45
C ILE A 223 9.50 3.30 -7.41
N LEU A 224 8.46 4.09 -7.15
CA LEU A 224 8.15 5.26 -7.97
C LEU A 224 9.32 6.24 -8.04
N LEU A 225 10.06 6.45 -6.94
CA LEU A 225 11.28 7.27 -6.93
C LEU A 225 12.38 6.67 -7.82
N GLN A 226 12.62 5.36 -7.73
CA GLN A 226 13.61 4.69 -8.58
C GLN A 226 13.27 4.85 -10.06
N VAL A 227 12.01 4.61 -10.42
CA VAL A 227 11.54 4.67 -11.82
C VAL A 227 11.48 6.13 -12.30
N ALA A 228 11.12 7.07 -11.43
CA ALA A 228 11.16 8.50 -11.72
C ALA A 228 12.58 8.96 -12.04
N GLU A 229 13.58 8.55 -11.26
CA GLU A 229 14.98 8.88 -11.53
C GLU A 229 15.49 8.23 -12.83
N TYR A 230 15.17 6.95 -13.05
CA TYR A 230 15.56 6.21 -14.25
C TYR A 230 15.00 6.80 -15.55
N PHE A 231 13.77 7.31 -15.52
CA PHE A 231 13.12 7.92 -16.69
C PHE A 231 13.10 9.45 -16.65
N ASP A 232 13.79 10.11 -15.70
CA ASP A 232 13.71 11.57 -15.47
C ASP A 232 12.26 12.11 -15.48
N ASN A 233 11.36 11.39 -14.79
CA ASN A 233 9.92 11.62 -14.87
C ASN A 233 9.36 12.31 -13.63
N LYS A 234 9.06 13.61 -13.74
CA LYS A 234 8.50 14.42 -12.66
C LYS A 234 7.09 14.02 -12.22
N ALA A 235 6.31 13.36 -13.08
CA ALA A 235 4.97 12.88 -12.72
C ALA A 235 5.06 11.71 -11.74
N LEU A 236 5.99 10.78 -11.98
CA LEU A 236 6.25 9.66 -11.08
C LEU A 236 6.84 10.14 -9.74
N LEU A 237 7.72 11.15 -9.78
CA LEU A 237 8.22 11.79 -8.57
C LEU A 237 7.07 12.36 -7.73
N TYR A 238 6.14 13.08 -8.36
CA TYR A 238 4.95 13.60 -7.68
C TYR A 238 4.10 12.49 -7.05
N LEU A 239 3.81 11.39 -7.77
CA LEU A 239 3.08 10.25 -7.20
C LEU A 239 3.78 9.66 -5.97
N ALA A 240 5.11 9.58 -6.01
CA ALA A 240 5.86 9.11 -4.86
C ALA A 240 5.67 10.04 -3.66
N GLU A 241 5.81 11.36 -3.84
CA GLU A 241 5.60 12.33 -2.76
C GLU A 241 4.18 12.26 -2.19
N GLU A 242 3.16 12.09 -3.04
CA GLU A 242 1.76 11.89 -2.61
C GLU A 242 1.59 10.60 -1.77
N ALA A 243 2.26 9.52 -2.13
CA ALA A 243 2.25 8.28 -1.34
C ALA A 243 2.91 8.49 0.04
N LEU A 244 4.02 9.24 0.09
CA LEU A 244 4.69 9.59 1.35
C LEU A 244 3.83 10.51 2.22
N LEU A 245 3.09 11.45 1.61
CA LEU A 245 2.16 12.33 2.31
C LEU A 245 1.01 11.56 2.97
N TYR A 246 0.45 10.56 2.29
CA TYR A 246 -0.53 9.63 2.86
C TYR A 246 0.05 8.87 4.05
N GLU A 247 1.22 8.29 3.87
CA GLU A 247 1.85 7.47 4.89
C GLU A 247 2.17 8.26 6.16
N MET A 248 2.59 9.53 6.02
CA MET A 248 2.84 10.45 7.14
C MET A 248 1.62 10.68 8.04
N GLN A 249 0.41 10.45 7.55
CA GLN A 249 -0.81 10.58 8.36
C GLN A 249 -0.87 9.59 9.52
N TYR A 250 -0.12 8.49 9.41
CA TYR A 250 -0.07 7.41 10.38
C TYR A 250 1.23 7.36 11.17
N PHE A 251 2.03 8.43 11.11
CA PHE A 251 3.13 8.62 12.04
C PHE A 251 2.58 8.94 13.45
N HIS A 252 2.98 8.15 14.44
CA HIS A 252 2.58 8.33 15.83
C HIS A 252 3.74 8.95 16.62
N ALA A 253 3.60 10.22 16.99
CA ALA A 253 4.67 11.00 17.62
C ALA A 253 5.20 10.35 18.90
N ASP A 254 4.32 9.84 19.76
CA ASP A 254 4.73 9.23 21.04
C ASP A 254 5.56 7.96 20.85
N PHE A 255 5.35 7.23 19.74
CA PHE A 255 6.13 6.03 19.42
C PHE A 255 7.42 6.35 18.65
N GLY A 256 7.52 7.57 18.11
CA GLY A 256 8.53 7.94 17.12
C GLY A 256 8.52 7.01 15.92
N ASN A 257 7.34 6.48 15.53
CA ASN A 257 7.21 5.42 14.54
C ASN A 257 5.84 5.47 13.84
N TRP A 258 5.73 4.77 12.70
CA TRP A 258 4.46 4.59 12.00
C TRP A 258 3.66 3.43 12.57
N LEU A 259 2.34 3.58 12.58
CA LEU A 259 1.42 2.54 13.02
C LEU A 259 1.42 1.34 12.06
N ASP A 260 1.46 0.12 12.62
CA ASP A 260 1.18 -1.10 11.87
C ASP A 260 -0.33 -1.33 11.75
N LEU A 261 -0.88 -0.91 10.61
CA LEU A 261 -2.31 -0.93 10.32
C LEU A 261 -2.87 -2.32 10.02
N ARG A 262 -2.08 -3.40 10.04
CA ARG A 262 -2.58 -4.76 9.80
C ARG A 262 -3.55 -5.19 10.90
N LEU A 263 -4.61 -5.91 10.53
CA LEU A 263 -5.61 -6.41 11.48
C LEU A 263 -5.60 -7.93 11.53
N GLY A 264 -5.17 -8.49 12.65
CA GLY A 264 -5.30 -9.92 12.96
C GLY A 264 -6.68 -10.28 13.52
N SER A 265 -6.99 -11.58 13.59
CA SER A 265 -8.29 -12.10 14.08
C SER A 265 -8.69 -11.56 15.45
N HIS A 266 -7.74 -11.45 16.38
CA HIS A 266 -7.98 -10.89 17.71
C HIS A 266 -8.37 -9.40 17.69
N ARG A 267 -7.78 -8.60 16.79
CA ARG A 267 -8.11 -7.17 16.65
C ARG A 267 -9.52 -6.98 16.09
N LEU A 268 -10.02 -7.94 15.31
CA LEU A 268 -11.36 -7.89 14.72
C LEU A 268 -12.50 -8.23 15.70
N GLN A 269 -12.17 -8.61 16.94
CA GLN A 269 -13.13 -8.94 18.00
C GLN A 269 -13.30 -7.80 19.03
N ALA A 270 -12.61 -6.66 18.84
CA ALA A 270 -12.74 -5.52 19.72
C ALA A 270 -14.17 -4.95 19.72
N ALA A 271 -14.63 -4.49 20.89
CA ALA A 271 -15.90 -3.80 21.01
C ALA A 271 -15.91 -2.54 20.13
N ASN A 272 -17.06 -2.19 19.57
CA ASN A 272 -17.25 -0.98 18.75
C ASN A 272 -16.42 -0.92 17.46
N ILE A 273 -15.96 -2.06 16.93
CA ILE A 273 -15.22 -2.10 15.67
C ILE A 273 -16.03 -1.56 14.49
N GLN A 274 -17.37 -1.62 14.56
CA GLN A 274 -18.25 -1.09 13.52
C GLN A 274 -18.08 0.43 13.31
N HIS A 275 -17.67 1.20 14.34
CA HIS A 275 -17.43 2.64 14.16
C HIS A 275 -16.13 2.92 13.39
N TRP A 276 -15.23 1.93 13.29
CA TRP A 276 -13.98 2.00 12.53
C TRP A 276 -13.08 3.22 12.86
N GLU A 277 -13.12 3.67 14.11
CA GLU A 277 -12.28 4.78 14.59
C GLU A 277 -10.89 4.29 15.00
N LEU A 278 -9.82 4.97 14.56
CA LEU A 278 -8.44 4.56 14.81
C LEU A 278 -8.15 4.31 16.30
N LYS A 279 -8.71 5.15 17.20
CA LYS A 279 -8.54 5.04 18.66
C LYS A 279 -8.96 3.67 19.23
N ASN A 280 -9.91 2.99 18.59
CA ASN A 280 -10.38 1.67 19.02
C ASN A 280 -9.39 0.55 18.64
N PHE A 281 -8.50 0.82 17.68
CA PHE A 281 -7.46 -0.11 17.25
C PHE A 281 -6.11 0.15 17.93
N LEU A 282 -5.81 1.41 18.32
CA LEU A 282 -4.54 1.83 18.92
C LEU A 282 -4.04 0.91 20.05
N PRO A 283 -4.86 0.49 21.05
CA PRO A 283 -4.39 -0.37 22.15
C PRO A 283 -3.86 -1.73 21.71
N HIS A 284 -4.14 -2.13 20.46
CA HIS A 284 -3.74 -3.41 19.90
C HIS A 284 -2.70 -3.28 18.79
N ILE A 285 -2.36 -2.07 18.34
CA ILE A 285 -1.32 -1.84 17.35
C ILE A 285 0.04 -2.12 17.99
N GLN A 286 0.86 -2.89 17.29
CA GLN A 286 2.21 -3.22 17.75
C GLN A 286 3.19 -2.16 17.28
N GLU A 287 4.10 -1.76 18.16
CA GLU A 287 5.22 -0.88 17.84
C GLU A 287 6.35 -1.65 17.15
N LEU A 288 6.07 -2.20 15.97
CA LEU A 288 7.08 -2.92 15.20
C LEU A 288 8.00 -1.94 14.46
N ASN A 289 9.31 -2.15 14.58
CA ASN A 289 10.33 -1.50 13.77
C ASN A 289 11.16 -2.57 13.08
N SER A 290 11.04 -2.66 11.76
CA SER A 290 11.63 -3.69 10.90
C SER A 290 11.75 -3.19 9.46
N TRP A 291 12.34 -4.00 8.58
CA TRP A 291 12.34 -3.69 7.15
C TRP A 291 10.92 -3.65 6.58
N ALA A 292 10.05 -4.61 6.92
CA ALA A 292 8.71 -4.67 6.36
C ALA A 292 7.79 -3.56 6.89
N HIS A 293 7.86 -3.29 8.20
CA HIS A 293 6.95 -2.39 8.91
C HIS A 293 7.71 -1.53 9.93
N GLY A 294 7.40 -0.23 9.93
CA GLY A 294 7.98 0.74 10.85
C GLY A 294 9.22 1.46 10.30
N ALA A 295 9.84 2.23 11.19
CA ALA A 295 10.80 3.28 10.86
C ALA A 295 11.95 2.84 9.95
N ALA A 296 12.49 1.63 10.07
CA ALA A 296 13.63 1.21 9.25
C ALA A 296 13.32 1.12 7.75
N GLY A 297 12.30 0.35 7.35
CA GLY A 297 11.90 0.25 5.93
C GLY A 297 11.41 1.59 5.37
N ILE A 298 10.42 2.17 6.07
CA ILE A 298 10.40 3.59 6.44
C ILE A 298 11.42 4.53 5.77
N GLY A 299 12.57 4.57 6.44
CA GLY A 299 13.69 5.42 6.17
C GLY A 299 14.35 5.19 4.81
N LEU A 300 14.23 4.00 4.22
CA LEU A 300 14.71 3.75 2.86
C LEU A 300 13.95 4.62 1.85
N ALA A 301 12.63 4.70 1.98
CA ALA A 301 11.79 5.56 1.15
C ALA A 301 12.09 7.05 1.38
N ARG A 302 12.29 7.46 2.65
CA ARG A 302 12.66 8.84 2.99
C ARG A 302 14.03 9.23 2.45
N LEU A 303 15.01 8.35 2.55
CA LEU A 303 16.34 8.59 2.05
C LEU A 303 16.35 8.71 0.52
N ALA A 304 15.60 7.85 -0.18
CA ALA A 304 15.41 7.96 -1.62
C ALA A 304 14.72 9.29 -2.00
N ALA A 305 13.70 9.71 -1.25
CA ALA A 305 12.99 10.97 -1.50
C ALA A 305 13.90 12.18 -1.29
N TRP A 306 14.73 12.18 -0.24
CA TRP A 306 15.73 13.22 -0.02
C TRP A 306 16.74 13.28 -1.17
N ARG A 307 17.26 12.14 -1.63
CA ARG A 307 18.20 12.10 -2.77
C ARG A 307 17.58 12.64 -4.05
N ALA A 308 16.34 12.29 -4.32
CA ALA A 308 15.63 12.71 -5.53
C ALA A 308 15.22 14.19 -5.52
N THR A 309 14.94 14.77 -4.34
CA THR A 309 14.31 16.11 -4.24
C THR A 309 15.18 17.17 -3.58
N GLY A 310 16.17 16.78 -2.78
CA GLY A 310 16.93 17.68 -1.92
C GLY A 310 16.14 18.30 -0.75
N LYS A 311 14.86 17.95 -0.56
CA LYS A 311 14.01 18.55 0.49
C LYS A 311 14.48 18.14 1.88
N THR A 312 14.78 19.11 2.73
CA THR A 312 15.33 18.88 4.09
C THR A 312 14.36 18.13 5.00
N VAL A 313 13.05 18.26 4.81
CA VAL A 313 12.03 17.54 5.60
C VAL A 313 12.25 16.03 5.59
N TYR A 314 12.68 15.45 4.45
CA TYR A 314 12.96 14.02 4.35
C TYR A 314 14.24 13.64 5.08
N LEU A 315 15.28 14.47 5.02
CA LEU A 315 16.51 14.26 5.78
C LEU A 315 16.28 14.36 7.29
N ASP A 316 15.43 15.30 7.72
CA ASP A 316 15.03 15.48 9.11
C ASP A 316 14.26 14.24 9.61
N GLN A 317 13.36 13.69 8.80
CA GLN A 317 12.69 12.42 9.09
C GLN A 317 13.68 11.26 9.19
N CYS A 318 14.68 11.18 8.30
CA CYS A 318 15.72 10.17 8.40
C CYS A 318 16.51 10.24 9.71
N ARG A 319 16.79 11.44 10.25
CA ARG A 319 17.44 11.58 11.58
C ARG A 319 16.61 10.96 12.70
N HIS A 320 15.30 11.24 12.75
CA HIS A 320 14.39 10.64 13.74
C HIS A 320 14.31 9.12 13.58
N ILE A 321 14.28 8.64 12.34
CA ILE A 321 14.27 7.21 12.04
C ILE A 321 15.56 6.53 12.53
N ALA A 322 16.72 7.14 12.29
CA ALA A 322 18.00 6.62 12.76
C ALA A 322 18.04 6.51 14.29
N GLN A 323 17.52 7.53 15.00
CA GLN A 323 17.37 7.48 16.45
C GLN A 323 16.44 6.34 16.90
N LYS A 324 15.29 6.14 16.23
CA LYS A 324 14.37 5.02 16.51
C LYS A 324 15.07 3.67 16.29
N CYS A 325 15.74 3.47 15.16
CA CYS A 325 16.50 2.24 14.88
C CYS A 325 17.55 1.96 15.96
N SER A 326 18.35 2.96 16.34
CA SER A 326 19.35 2.83 17.41
C SER A 326 18.70 2.44 18.75
N SER A 327 17.58 3.08 19.11
CA SER A 327 16.84 2.73 20.34
C SER A 327 16.30 1.30 20.32
N THR A 328 15.76 0.84 19.17
CA THR A 328 15.25 -0.52 19.00
C THR A 328 16.35 -1.56 19.18
N ILE A 329 17.55 -1.30 18.62
CA ILE A 329 18.71 -2.20 18.78
C ILE A 329 19.14 -2.27 20.24
N LEU A 330 19.22 -1.13 20.94
CA LEU A 330 19.68 -1.06 22.32
C LEU A 330 18.70 -1.71 23.32
N GLN A 331 17.39 -1.62 23.05
CA GLN A 331 16.36 -2.27 23.87
C GLN A 331 16.39 -3.80 23.72
N ALA A 332 16.68 -4.31 22.52
CA ALA A 332 16.86 -5.74 22.22
C ALA A 332 15.73 -6.67 22.74
N GLU A 333 14.49 -6.18 22.77
CA GLU A 333 13.35 -6.89 23.40
C GLU A 333 12.79 -8.06 22.56
N ARG A 334 13.11 -8.12 21.26
CA ARG A 334 12.56 -9.12 20.33
C ARG A 334 13.60 -10.15 19.90
N HIS A 335 13.19 -11.41 19.97
CA HIS A 335 13.99 -12.58 19.59
C HIS A 335 13.76 -13.00 18.12
N ASP A 336 13.72 -11.99 17.24
CA ASP A 336 13.63 -12.15 15.79
C ASP A 336 14.74 -11.31 15.15
N TYR A 337 15.67 -11.99 14.48
CA TYR A 337 16.80 -11.37 13.79
C TYR A 337 16.68 -11.48 12.28
N THR A 338 15.55 -11.99 11.75
CA THR A 338 15.31 -12.09 10.31
C THR A 338 15.21 -10.70 9.66
N VAL A 339 15.41 -10.62 8.35
CA VAL A 339 15.43 -9.32 7.65
C VAL A 339 14.03 -8.73 7.56
N CYS A 340 13.01 -9.53 7.25
CA CYS A 340 11.66 -9.03 7.03
C CYS A 340 11.06 -8.36 8.28
N SER A 341 11.11 -9.04 9.43
CA SER A 341 10.38 -8.66 10.64
C SER A 341 11.25 -8.45 11.88
N GLY A 342 12.54 -8.76 11.78
CA GLY A 342 13.50 -8.74 12.88
C GLY A 342 14.56 -7.65 12.79
N SER A 343 15.51 -7.71 13.71
CA SER A 343 16.53 -6.67 13.91
C SER A 343 17.53 -6.55 12.76
N ALA A 344 17.79 -7.61 11.97
CA ALA A 344 18.62 -7.47 10.77
C ALA A 344 17.95 -6.58 9.71
N GLY A 345 16.62 -6.46 9.73
CA GLY A 345 15.86 -5.54 8.88
C GLY A 345 16.15 -4.06 9.12
N LEU A 346 16.82 -3.70 10.22
CA LEU A 346 17.25 -2.33 10.50
C LEU A 346 18.53 -1.96 9.73
N LEU A 347 19.37 -2.95 9.40
CA LEU A 347 20.68 -2.77 8.79
C LEU A 347 20.63 -2.08 7.42
N PRO A 348 19.70 -2.39 6.49
CA PRO A 348 19.66 -1.75 5.19
C PRO A 348 19.56 -0.22 5.26
N PHE A 349 18.70 0.31 6.15
CA PHE A 349 18.59 1.76 6.34
C PHE A 349 19.83 2.32 7.04
N MET A 350 20.26 1.68 8.14
CA MET A 350 21.39 2.18 8.92
C MET A 350 22.72 2.16 8.15
N LEU A 351 22.90 1.27 7.17
CA LEU A 351 24.08 1.23 6.30
C LEU A 351 24.05 2.30 5.21
N THR A 352 22.87 2.66 4.72
CA THR A 352 22.72 3.58 3.58
C THR A 352 22.56 5.04 4.01
N TYR A 353 22.11 5.28 5.24
CA TYR A 353 21.90 6.61 5.80
C TYR A 353 23.25 7.34 6.04
N PRO A 354 23.45 8.57 5.53
CA PRO A 354 24.70 9.30 5.68
C PRO A 354 24.99 9.63 7.16
N HIS A 355 26.16 9.23 7.65
CA HIS A 355 26.57 9.43 9.04
C HIS A 355 27.14 10.85 9.25
N THR A 356 26.32 11.79 9.71
CA THR A 356 26.82 13.02 10.32
C THR A 356 27.13 12.75 11.79
N ALA A 357 28.39 12.92 12.19
CA ALA A 357 28.95 12.40 13.43
C ALA A 357 28.26 12.92 14.71
N GLN A 358 27.46 12.04 15.33
CA GLN A 358 27.04 11.93 16.74
C GLN A 358 25.93 10.88 16.91
N GLU A 359 25.24 10.52 15.82
CA GLU A 359 24.04 9.65 15.83
C GLU A 359 24.30 8.19 15.45
N TYR A 360 25.52 7.86 15.02
CA TYR A 360 25.86 6.57 14.43
C TYR A 360 27.04 5.92 15.14
N ASN A 361 26.84 4.68 15.59
CA ASN A 361 27.86 3.83 16.17
C ASN A 361 27.86 2.50 15.40
N SER A 362 28.94 2.21 14.67
CA SER A 362 29.08 0.96 13.91
C SER A 362 29.01 -0.28 14.81
N GLU A 363 29.29 -0.15 16.12
CA GLU A 363 29.07 -1.21 17.10
C GLU A 363 27.60 -1.64 17.21
N LEU A 364 26.63 -0.76 16.90
CA LEU A 364 25.21 -1.15 16.87
C LEU A 364 24.93 -2.15 15.76
N LEU A 365 25.59 -2.02 14.61
CA LEU A 365 25.41 -2.96 13.50
C LEU A 365 25.98 -4.34 13.85
N LEU A 366 27.15 -4.37 14.49
CA LEU A 366 27.73 -5.60 15.01
C LEU A 366 26.87 -6.22 16.10
N HIS A 367 26.29 -5.40 16.98
CA HIS A 367 25.43 -5.87 18.05
C HIS A 367 24.26 -6.71 17.52
N VAL A 368 23.64 -6.28 16.42
CA VAL A 368 22.55 -7.04 15.78
C VAL A 368 23.01 -8.42 15.33
N ILE A 369 24.15 -8.50 14.65
CA ILE A 369 24.69 -9.77 14.14
C ILE A 369 25.17 -10.68 15.28
N ASP A 370 25.83 -10.12 16.29
CA ASP A 370 26.30 -10.86 17.46
C ASP A 370 25.13 -11.50 18.22
N LYS A 371 24.04 -10.75 18.39
CA LYS A 371 22.82 -11.26 19.02
C LYS A 371 22.11 -12.30 18.16
N ALA A 372 22.10 -12.11 16.84
CA ALA A 372 21.60 -13.12 15.91
C ALA A 372 22.41 -14.43 16.02
N GLN A 373 23.74 -14.33 16.09
CA GLN A 373 24.62 -15.48 16.27
C GLN A 373 24.36 -16.20 17.60
N LEU A 374 24.27 -15.45 18.70
CA LEU A 374 23.99 -16.01 20.02
C LEU A 374 22.64 -16.71 20.07
N GLN A 375 21.60 -16.11 19.47
CA GLN A 375 20.29 -16.75 19.39
C GLN A 375 20.36 -18.05 18.59
N TYR A 376 21.02 -18.04 17.43
CA TYR A 376 21.19 -19.24 16.62
C TYR A 376 21.95 -20.34 17.37
N GLN A 377 23.04 -20.00 18.07
CA GLN A 377 23.79 -20.96 18.90
C GLN A 377 22.95 -21.56 20.03
N THR A 378 22.02 -20.77 20.59
CA THR A 378 21.18 -21.22 21.72
C THR A 378 19.97 -22.02 21.25
N THR A 379 19.37 -21.65 20.12
CA THR A 379 18.05 -22.14 19.72
C THR A 379 18.04 -22.91 18.40
N GLY A 380 19.11 -22.83 17.61
CA GLY A 380 19.19 -23.32 16.23
C GLY A 380 18.43 -22.46 15.21
N SER A 381 17.91 -21.29 15.59
CA SER A 381 17.07 -20.44 14.74
C SER A 381 17.37 -18.96 14.91
N TYR A 382 17.19 -18.18 13.83
CA TYR A 382 17.22 -16.71 13.87
C TYR A 382 15.88 -16.07 14.25
N ASN A 383 14.83 -16.88 14.43
CA ASN A 383 13.50 -16.44 14.82
C ASN A 383 12.89 -17.38 15.86
N SER A 384 12.51 -16.85 17.03
CA SER A 384 11.90 -17.63 18.11
C SER A 384 10.37 -17.70 18.06
N TYR A 385 9.72 -16.96 17.16
CA TYR A 385 8.26 -16.87 17.05
C TYR A 385 7.67 -17.87 16.06
N ILE A 386 8.50 -18.51 15.23
CA ILE A 386 8.07 -19.42 14.17
C ILE A 386 8.63 -20.83 14.38
N SER A 387 7.75 -21.84 14.32
CA SER A 387 8.12 -23.24 14.62
C SER A 387 9.15 -23.85 13.65
N ALA A 388 9.20 -23.36 12.42
CA ALA A 388 10.08 -23.87 11.35
C ALA A 388 11.38 -23.07 11.24
N GLY A 389 11.66 -22.14 12.15
CA GLY A 389 12.77 -21.19 11.99
C GLY A 389 14.16 -21.83 11.90
N ARG A 390 14.32 -23.09 12.36
CA ARG A 390 15.55 -23.87 12.20
C ARG A 390 15.78 -24.38 10.78
N ASP A 391 14.70 -24.56 10.04
CA ASP A 391 14.69 -25.10 8.68
C ASP A 391 14.31 -23.99 7.65
N ASP A 392 14.39 -22.72 8.07
CA ASP A 392 14.15 -21.57 7.22
C ASP A 392 15.46 -21.00 6.69
N TYR A 393 15.76 -21.34 5.43
CA TYR A 393 16.95 -20.88 4.71
C TYR A 393 16.70 -19.62 3.88
N GLY A 394 15.52 -19.02 3.98
CA GLY A 394 15.07 -17.90 3.14
C GLY A 394 15.93 -16.64 3.25
N LEU A 395 15.82 -15.77 2.25
CA LEU A 395 16.54 -14.49 2.21
C LEU A 395 15.90 -13.43 3.10
N LEU A 396 14.56 -13.39 3.18
CA LEU A 396 13.85 -12.42 4.02
C LEU A 396 13.42 -13.01 5.36
N SER A 397 13.17 -14.32 5.40
CA SER A 397 12.64 -15.04 6.56
C SER A 397 13.69 -15.85 7.33
N GLY A 398 14.88 -16.09 6.76
CA GLY A 398 15.77 -17.15 7.25
C GLY A 398 17.26 -16.86 7.17
N ALA A 399 18.05 -17.94 7.18
CA ALA A 399 19.50 -17.91 7.32
C ALA A 399 20.22 -17.17 6.17
N ALA A 400 19.76 -17.30 4.93
CA ALA A 400 20.39 -16.60 3.80
C ALA A 400 20.33 -15.07 3.95
N GLY A 401 19.27 -14.55 4.58
CA GLY A 401 19.15 -13.13 4.91
C GLY A 401 20.20 -12.61 5.88
N ILE A 402 20.55 -13.42 6.88
CA ILE A 402 21.61 -13.11 7.84
C ILE A 402 22.96 -13.09 7.14
N GLY A 403 23.26 -14.13 6.35
CA GLY A 403 24.49 -14.20 5.55
C GLY A 403 24.61 -13.03 4.57
N TYR A 404 23.52 -12.68 3.89
CA TYR A 404 23.45 -11.54 2.99
C TYR A 404 23.70 -10.22 3.74
N SER A 405 23.10 -10.05 4.92
CA SER A 405 23.33 -8.86 5.75
C SER A 405 24.78 -8.73 6.23
N ILE A 406 25.43 -9.86 6.55
CA ILE A 406 26.86 -9.89 6.90
C ILE A 406 27.73 -9.48 5.70
N LEU A 407 27.42 -9.95 4.49
CA LEU A 407 28.13 -9.53 3.27
C LEU A 407 28.03 -8.02 3.04
N GLN A 408 26.84 -7.44 3.26
CA GLN A 408 26.62 -5.98 3.16
C GLN A 408 27.42 -5.19 4.22
N LEU A 409 27.67 -5.78 5.38
CA LEU A 409 28.55 -5.19 6.42
C LEU A 409 30.03 -5.29 6.04
N LEU A 410 30.44 -6.39 5.41
CA LEU A 410 31.81 -6.62 4.97
C LEU A 410 32.19 -5.76 3.76
N ASP A 411 31.25 -5.55 2.85
CA ASP A 411 31.35 -4.68 1.67
C ASP A 411 30.11 -3.78 1.52
N SER A 412 30.24 -2.55 2.03
CA SER A 412 29.16 -1.55 1.98
C SER A 412 28.87 -0.99 0.58
N ASN A 413 29.71 -1.29 -0.43
CA ASN A 413 29.47 -0.87 -1.81
C ASN A 413 28.65 -1.93 -2.59
N MET A 414 28.47 -3.12 -2.02
CA MET A 414 27.69 -4.18 -2.64
C MET A 414 26.23 -3.75 -2.79
N SER A 415 25.68 -3.87 -3.99
CA SER A 415 24.27 -3.61 -4.23
C SER A 415 23.37 -4.55 -3.40
N SER A 416 22.25 -4.02 -2.89
CA SER A 416 21.36 -4.75 -1.98
C SER A 416 19.95 -4.88 -2.53
N ILE A 417 19.39 -6.10 -2.53
CA ILE A 417 17.97 -6.29 -2.85
C ILE A 417 17.04 -5.76 -1.73
N PHE A 418 17.55 -5.53 -0.52
CA PHE A 418 16.76 -4.95 0.57
C PHE A 418 16.51 -3.44 0.37
N CYS A 419 17.28 -2.80 -0.51
CA CYS A 419 17.08 -1.43 -0.96
C CYS A 419 17.37 -1.39 -2.48
N PRO A 420 16.48 -1.98 -3.30
CA PRO A 420 16.78 -2.26 -4.70
C PRO A 420 16.85 -0.97 -5.52
N SER A 421 17.98 -0.73 -6.17
CA SER A 421 18.22 0.48 -6.97
C SER A 421 18.26 0.19 -8.46
N LEU A 422 17.68 1.08 -9.28
CA LEU A 422 17.88 1.05 -10.73
C LEU A 422 19.26 1.63 -11.09
N PRO A 423 19.89 1.20 -12.20
CA PRO A 423 21.09 1.81 -12.72
C PRO A 423 20.88 3.30 -13.07
N PRO A 424 21.95 4.10 -13.20
CA PRO A 424 21.84 5.50 -13.58
C PRO A 424 21.08 5.70 -14.90
N LEU A 425 20.44 6.87 -15.02
CA LEU A 425 19.69 7.32 -16.19
C LEU A 425 20.42 6.99 -17.50
N HIS A 426 19.75 6.22 -18.37
CA HIS A 426 20.22 5.98 -19.73
C HIS A 426 19.56 6.99 -20.69
N LYS A 427 20.36 7.86 -21.31
CA LYS A 427 19.86 8.98 -22.14
C LYS A 427 18.88 8.58 -23.24
N SER A 428 19.00 7.37 -23.80
CA SER A 428 18.10 6.90 -24.87
C SER A 428 16.67 6.62 -24.42
N VAL A 429 16.41 6.48 -23.11
CA VAL A 429 15.09 6.15 -22.56
C VAL A 429 14.51 7.24 -21.66
N GLN A 430 15.20 8.36 -21.47
CA GLN A 430 14.83 9.50 -20.61
C GLN A 430 13.40 10.04 -20.83
N GLN A 431 12.74 9.69 -21.93
CA GLN A 431 11.37 10.12 -22.24
C GLN A 431 10.53 8.98 -22.85
N ALA A 432 10.91 7.73 -22.60
CA ALA A 432 10.18 6.59 -23.14
C ALA A 432 8.78 6.44 -22.52
N ILE A 433 8.61 6.90 -21.28
CA ILE A 433 7.32 6.92 -20.57
C ILE A 433 6.55 8.19 -20.91
N LYS A 434 5.34 8.03 -21.44
CA LYS A 434 4.45 9.08 -21.90
C LYS A 434 3.52 9.54 -20.78
N LEU A 435 4.10 9.96 -19.66
CA LEU A 435 3.35 10.57 -18.56
C LEU A 435 4.06 11.87 -18.17
N ASN A 436 3.38 13.01 -18.28
CA ASN A 436 3.88 14.27 -17.75
C ASN A 436 3.05 14.71 -16.54
N LEU A 437 3.65 15.59 -15.73
CA LEU A 437 3.08 16.00 -14.45
C LEU A 437 1.70 16.66 -14.60
N ARG A 438 1.54 17.50 -15.62
CA ARG A 438 0.27 18.20 -15.88
C ARG A 438 -0.84 17.25 -16.26
N ASP A 439 -0.57 16.30 -17.16
CA ASP A 439 -1.55 15.30 -17.57
C ASP A 439 -1.94 14.39 -16.41
N LEU A 440 -0.98 14.03 -15.56
CA LEU A 440 -1.25 13.29 -14.34
C LEU A 440 -2.17 14.05 -13.39
N GLN A 441 -1.80 15.28 -13.02
CA GLN A 441 -2.59 16.11 -12.09
C GLN A 441 -3.98 16.37 -12.66
N ARG A 442 -4.08 16.74 -13.94
CA ARG A 442 -5.37 16.93 -14.63
C ARG A 442 -6.17 15.62 -14.71
N GLY A 443 -5.52 14.47 -14.86
CA GLY A 443 -6.15 13.16 -14.82
C GLY A 443 -6.77 12.86 -13.45
N LEU A 444 -6.06 13.16 -12.36
CA LEU A 444 -6.58 13.05 -10.99
C LEU A 444 -7.75 14.02 -10.76
N LEU A 445 -7.64 15.27 -11.22
CA LEU A 445 -8.74 16.25 -11.17
C LEU A 445 -9.94 15.78 -11.98
N LYS A 446 -9.73 15.28 -13.20
CA LYS A 446 -10.82 14.74 -14.02
C LYS A 446 -11.52 13.55 -13.37
N LYS A 447 -10.79 12.75 -12.58
CA LYS A 447 -11.35 11.58 -11.87
C LYS A 447 -12.22 11.99 -10.69
N TYR A 448 -11.83 13.01 -9.94
CA TYR A 448 -12.48 13.39 -8.68
C TYR A 448 -13.34 14.66 -8.78
N TYR A 449 -13.03 15.55 -9.71
CA TYR A 449 -13.72 16.82 -9.96
C TYR A 449 -14.09 16.99 -11.46
N PRO A 450 -14.72 16.01 -12.12
CA PRO A 450 -14.98 16.04 -13.56
C PRO A 450 -15.79 17.25 -14.03
N LEU A 451 -16.87 17.59 -13.32
CA LEU A 451 -17.76 18.68 -13.69
C LEU A 451 -17.12 20.04 -13.35
N THR A 452 -16.49 20.16 -12.17
CA THR A 452 -15.76 21.38 -11.82
C THR A 452 -14.71 21.69 -12.89
N LEU A 453 -13.95 20.68 -13.31
CA LEU A 453 -12.94 20.83 -14.35
C LEU A 453 -13.56 21.29 -15.68
N GLN A 454 -14.70 20.73 -16.09
CA GLN A 454 -15.42 21.16 -17.29
C GLN A 454 -15.79 22.66 -17.23
N TYR A 455 -16.37 23.12 -16.12
CA TYR A 455 -16.73 24.53 -15.94
C TYR A 455 -15.50 25.45 -15.93
N LEU A 456 -14.40 25.02 -15.31
CA LEU A 456 -13.16 25.80 -15.27
C LEU A 456 -12.51 25.94 -16.66
N GLU A 457 -12.63 24.93 -17.51
CA GLU A 457 -12.10 24.96 -18.87
C GLU A 457 -12.83 25.97 -19.77
N GLU A 458 -14.10 26.25 -19.46
CA GLU A 458 -14.94 27.24 -20.15
C GLU A 458 -14.71 28.68 -19.65
N GLN A 459 -14.02 28.87 -18.50
CA GLN A 459 -13.79 30.18 -17.88
C GLN A 459 -12.30 30.61 -17.90
N PRO A 460 -11.89 31.53 -18.81
CA PRO A 460 -10.48 31.89 -18.99
C PRO A 460 -9.78 32.48 -17.75
N THR A 461 -10.52 33.18 -16.88
CA THR A 461 -9.99 33.80 -15.66
C THR A 461 -9.60 32.78 -14.60
N ILE A 462 -10.39 31.71 -14.45
CA ILE A 462 -10.22 30.69 -13.40
C ILE A 462 -9.41 29.49 -13.89
N ARG A 463 -9.31 29.29 -15.21
CA ARG A 463 -8.45 28.26 -15.84
C ARG A 463 -7.00 28.27 -15.35
N LYS A 464 -6.49 29.44 -14.93
CA LYS A 464 -5.14 29.55 -14.34
C LYS A 464 -4.93 28.70 -13.10
N ILE A 465 -5.97 28.39 -12.32
CA ILE A 465 -5.87 27.47 -11.16
C ILE A 465 -5.42 26.09 -11.64
N VAL A 466 -6.08 25.55 -12.66
CA VAL A 466 -5.77 24.21 -13.20
C VAL A 466 -4.33 24.17 -13.75
N ASP A 467 -3.83 25.28 -14.27
CA ASP A 467 -2.50 25.37 -14.89
C ASP A 467 -1.36 25.63 -13.88
N GLN A 468 -1.67 26.05 -12.64
CA GLN A 468 -0.69 26.49 -11.64
C GLN A 468 -0.48 25.48 -10.49
N GLU A 469 -1.40 24.55 -10.27
CA GLU A 469 -1.44 23.77 -9.03
C GLU A 469 -0.60 22.50 -9.02
N ASN A 470 -0.07 22.18 -7.83
CA ASN A 470 0.87 21.08 -7.62
C ASN A 470 0.19 19.74 -7.30
N GLY A 471 -1.14 19.67 -7.16
CA GLY A 471 -1.81 18.43 -6.80
C GLY A 471 -3.29 18.56 -6.49
N LEU A 472 -3.94 17.44 -6.14
CA LEU A 472 -5.38 17.37 -5.84
C LEU A 472 -5.75 18.18 -4.57
N HIS A 473 -4.96 18.08 -3.51
CA HIS A 473 -5.22 18.80 -2.25
C HIS A 473 -4.98 20.30 -2.39
N ASP A 474 -3.91 20.69 -3.09
CA ASP A 474 -3.60 22.10 -3.34
C ASP A 474 -4.66 22.74 -4.25
N PHE A 475 -5.11 22.01 -5.29
CA PHE A 475 -6.23 22.43 -6.12
C PHE A 475 -7.51 22.72 -5.31
N GLU A 476 -7.89 21.81 -4.42
CA GLU A 476 -9.11 21.99 -3.61
C GLU A 476 -9.01 23.21 -2.69
N ASN A 477 -7.86 23.42 -2.05
CA ASN A 477 -7.63 24.59 -1.19
C ASN A 477 -7.66 25.89 -1.99
N SER A 478 -6.92 25.93 -3.10
CA SER A 478 -6.78 27.10 -3.98
C SER A 478 -8.12 27.48 -4.62
N LEU A 479 -8.87 26.51 -5.15
CA LEU A 479 -10.17 26.78 -5.74
C LEU A 479 -11.17 27.26 -4.68
N THR A 480 -11.13 26.71 -3.46
CA THR A 480 -11.95 27.21 -2.34
C THR A 480 -11.65 28.69 -2.06
N GLU A 481 -10.37 29.06 -1.96
CA GLU A 481 -9.95 30.44 -1.71
C GLU A 481 -10.37 31.40 -2.84
N GLN A 482 -10.25 30.98 -4.10
CA GLN A 482 -10.64 31.83 -5.24
C GLN A 482 -12.15 32.00 -5.36
N LEU A 483 -12.94 30.94 -5.13
CA LEU A 483 -14.40 31.04 -5.13
C LEU A 483 -14.93 31.95 -4.02
N LEU A 484 -14.18 32.13 -2.92
CA LEU A 484 -14.51 33.12 -1.89
C LEU A 484 -14.22 34.57 -2.33
N GLN A 485 -13.31 34.78 -3.28
CA GLN A 485 -12.81 36.11 -3.68
C GLN A 485 -13.44 36.64 -4.97
N ALA A 486 -13.67 35.76 -5.94
CA ALA A 486 -14.18 36.12 -7.26
C ALA A 486 -15.62 35.62 -7.36
N ASP A 487 -16.60 36.51 -7.21
CA ASP A 487 -18.06 36.27 -7.33
C ASP A 487 -18.37 35.34 -8.53
N PRO A 488 -18.34 34.02 -8.34
CA PRO A 488 -18.25 33.10 -9.45
C PRO A 488 -19.66 32.82 -9.96
N ALA A 489 -19.78 32.31 -11.18
CA ALA A 489 -21.08 31.83 -11.64
C ALA A 489 -21.66 30.86 -10.59
N PRO A 490 -22.90 31.07 -10.09
CA PRO A 490 -23.47 30.24 -9.03
C PRO A 490 -23.46 28.73 -9.35
N SER A 491 -23.43 28.38 -10.64
CA SER A 491 -23.27 27.02 -11.13
C SER A 491 -21.91 26.39 -10.78
N LEU A 492 -20.79 27.10 -10.92
CA LEU A 492 -19.46 26.58 -10.60
C LEU A 492 -19.32 26.30 -9.10
N GLN A 493 -19.78 27.22 -8.26
CA GLN A 493 -19.74 27.04 -6.80
C GLN A 493 -20.58 25.82 -6.37
N ALA A 494 -21.78 25.67 -6.94
CA ALA A 494 -22.65 24.55 -6.64
C ALA A 494 -22.05 23.21 -7.08
N VAL A 495 -21.47 23.14 -8.29
CA VAL A 495 -20.83 21.94 -8.82
C VAL A 495 -19.61 21.55 -8.01
N PHE A 496 -18.76 22.52 -7.66
CA PHE A 496 -17.58 22.25 -6.84
C PHE A 496 -17.97 21.74 -5.44
N ALA A 497 -18.96 22.36 -4.80
CA ALA A 497 -19.45 21.92 -3.49
C ALA A 497 -20.09 20.52 -3.53
N LEU A 498 -20.77 20.16 -4.62
CA LEU A 498 -21.30 18.81 -4.85
C LEU A 498 -20.17 17.77 -4.91
N GLU A 499 -19.17 18.01 -5.76
CA GLU A 499 -18.04 17.08 -5.94
C GLU A 499 -17.13 17.03 -4.70
N GLN A 500 -16.96 18.14 -3.99
CA GLN A 500 -16.26 18.18 -2.71
C GLN A 500 -16.96 17.29 -1.66
N THR A 501 -18.30 17.31 -1.61
CA THR A 501 -19.08 16.42 -0.74
C THR A 501 -18.82 14.95 -1.07
N GLN A 502 -18.80 14.58 -2.35
CA GLN A 502 -18.47 13.21 -2.77
C GLN A 502 -17.03 12.83 -2.42
N ASN A 503 -16.07 13.72 -2.69
CA ASN A 503 -14.65 13.46 -2.48
C ASN A 503 -14.27 13.38 -1.01
N LYS A 504 -15.01 14.06 -0.13
CA LYS A 504 -14.88 13.88 1.32
C LYS A 504 -15.08 12.41 1.73
N LEU A 505 -16.08 11.73 1.18
CA LEU A 505 -16.28 10.30 1.42
C LEU A 505 -15.14 9.47 0.85
N TRP A 506 -14.64 9.79 -0.35
CA TRP A 506 -13.47 9.09 -0.91
C TRP A 506 -12.23 9.21 -0.02
N LYS A 507 -11.95 10.41 0.51
CA LYS A 507 -10.83 10.66 1.44
C LYS A 507 -10.95 9.86 2.74
N GLN A 508 -12.19 9.70 3.22
CA GLN A 508 -12.51 8.94 4.44
C GLN A 508 -12.57 7.43 4.23
N HIS A 509 -12.70 6.97 2.97
CA HIS A 509 -12.87 5.57 2.63
C HIS A 509 -11.67 4.71 3.06
N LYS A 510 -11.88 3.84 4.06
CA LYS A 510 -10.84 2.99 4.67
C LYS A 510 -10.65 1.62 4.01
N GLY A 511 -11.25 1.42 2.83
CA GLY A 511 -11.10 0.19 2.04
C GLY A 511 -12.10 -0.91 2.38
N TYR A 512 -12.01 -2.00 1.62
CA TYR A 512 -13.00 -3.09 1.60
C TYR A 512 -13.35 -3.62 3.00
N LEU A 513 -12.34 -3.93 3.83
CA LEU A 513 -12.57 -4.58 5.12
C LEU A 513 -13.42 -3.72 6.05
N CYS A 514 -13.20 -2.40 6.06
CA CYS A 514 -13.99 -1.44 6.84
C CYS A 514 -15.47 -1.57 6.51
N TYR A 515 -15.81 -1.40 5.24
CA TYR A 515 -17.19 -1.38 4.80
C TYR A 515 -17.83 -2.77 4.83
N SER A 516 -17.06 -3.83 4.58
CA SER A 516 -17.55 -5.21 4.73
C SER A 516 -17.96 -5.50 6.18
N LYS A 517 -17.19 -5.03 7.17
CA LYS A 517 -17.52 -5.18 8.59
C LYS A 517 -18.67 -4.27 9.01
N LYS A 518 -18.69 -3.00 8.57
CA LYS A 518 -19.82 -2.09 8.80
C LYS A 518 -21.13 -2.65 8.24
N ASN A 519 -21.13 -3.09 6.99
CA ASN A 519 -22.32 -3.63 6.33
C ASN A 519 -22.80 -4.94 6.96
N ALA A 520 -21.87 -5.83 7.35
CA ALA A 520 -22.23 -7.04 8.09
C ALA A 520 -22.89 -6.71 9.44
N TYR A 521 -22.37 -5.70 10.15
CA TYR A 521 -22.94 -5.22 11.41
C TYR A 521 -24.34 -4.63 11.21
N ILE A 522 -24.50 -3.71 10.27
CA ILE A 522 -25.80 -3.08 9.94
C ILE A 522 -26.83 -4.16 9.60
N LYS A 523 -26.51 -5.10 8.71
CA LYS A 523 -27.40 -6.20 8.33
C LYS A 523 -27.78 -7.07 9.53
N SER A 524 -26.82 -7.45 10.36
CA SER A 524 -27.07 -8.24 11.57
C SER A 524 -27.99 -7.50 12.54
N LYS A 525 -27.82 -6.19 12.68
CA LYS A 525 -28.63 -5.37 13.58
C LYS A 525 -30.05 -5.16 13.07
N ILE A 526 -30.21 -4.87 11.79
CA ILE A 526 -31.53 -4.83 11.14
C ILE A 526 -32.25 -6.17 11.33
N GLN A 527 -31.56 -7.31 11.15
CA GLN A 527 -32.13 -8.63 11.38
C GLN A 527 -32.55 -8.86 12.85
N GLN A 528 -31.73 -8.43 13.81
CA GLN A 528 -32.06 -8.53 15.24
C GLN A 528 -33.27 -7.68 15.62
N LEU A 529 -33.35 -6.44 15.12
CA LEU A 529 -34.47 -5.55 15.40
C LEU A 529 -35.77 -6.05 14.77
N THR A 530 -35.68 -6.60 13.55
CA THR A 530 -36.85 -7.12 12.83
C THR A 530 -37.39 -8.43 13.43
N ASP A 531 -36.55 -9.27 14.05
CA ASP A 531 -36.91 -10.64 14.50
C ASP A 531 -37.64 -11.44 13.39
N GLY A 532 -37.25 -11.22 12.13
CA GLY A 532 -37.89 -11.80 10.95
C GLY A 532 -39.30 -11.25 10.62
N LYS A 533 -39.75 -10.19 11.29
CA LYS A 533 -41.02 -9.47 11.06
C LYS A 533 -40.76 -8.07 10.52
N MET A 534 -41.82 -7.39 10.06
CA MET A 534 -41.71 -5.96 9.79
C MET A 534 -41.43 -5.21 11.10
N LEU A 535 -40.29 -4.53 11.16
CA LEU A 535 -39.93 -3.65 12.26
C LEU A 535 -40.82 -2.39 12.21
N ASP A 536 -41.52 -2.13 13.31
CA ASP A 536 -42.18 -0.85 13.52
C ASP A 536 -41.11 0.20 13.87
N LEU A 537 -40.76 1.06 12.92
CA LEU A 537 -39.77 2.13 13.11
C LEU A 537 -40.32 3.35 13.87
N THR A 538 -41.61 3.37 14.22
CA THR A 538 -42.23 4.53 14.88
C THR A 538 -41.57 4.94 16.21
N PRO A 539 -41.15 4.02 17.11
CA PRO A 539 -40.52 4.41 18.37
C PRO A 539 -39.01 4.61 18.25
N HIS A 540 -38.38 4.15 17.16
CA HIS A 540 -36.92 4.16 17.04
C HIS A 540 -36.42 5.52 16.58
N SER A 541 -35.34 5.96 17.22
CA SER A 541 -34.61 7.18 16.91
C SER A 541 -33.72 6.98 15.69
N LEU A 542 -34.08 7.57 14.56
CA LEU A 542 -33.43 7.46 13.26
C LEU A 542 -32.46 8.62 13.00
N MET A 543 -31.35 8.30 12.33
CA MET A 543 -30.34 9.25 11.86
C MET A 543 -29.77 8.81 10.51
N LEU A 544 -29.12 9.72 9.79
CA LEU A 544 -28.36 9.37 8.58
C LEU A 544 -27.12 8.54 8.96
N ALA A 545 -26.83 7.47 8.20
CA ALA A 545 -25.68 6.62 8.46
C ALA A 545 -24.35 7.31 8.11
N ASP A 546 -23.28 7.00 8.84
CA ASP A 546 -21.97 7.66 8.72
C ASP A 546 -21.25 7.43 7.37
N HIS A 547 -21.66 6.40 6.62
CA HIS A 547 -21.16 6.08 5.29
C HIS A 547 -21.96 6.75 4.18
N VAL A 548 -22.96 7.57 4.52
CA VAL A 548 -23.80 8.29 3.57
C VAL A 548 -23.63 9.80 3.75
N SER A 549 -23.46 10.50 2.63
CA SER A 549 -23.52 11.96 2.59
C SER A 549 -24.68 12.41 1.71
N PHE A 550 -25.35 13.49 2.10
CA PHE A 550 -26.51 14.05 1.43
C PHE A 550 -26.15 15.39 0.79
N TYR A 551 -26.70 15.68 -0.39
CA TYR A 551 -26.55 16.98 -1.03
C TYR A 551 -27.82 17.37 -1.79
N LEU A 552 -28.31 18.60 -1.57
CA LEU A 552 -29.49 19.15 -2.26
C LEU A 552 -29.13 19.66 -3.66
N LEU A 553 -29.94 19.29 -4.65
CA LEU A 553 -29.77 19.75 -6.02
C LEU A 553 -30.64 20.98 -6.26
N ASN A 554 -30.02 22.09 -6.63
CA ASN A 554 -30.73 23.25 -7.18
C ASN A 554 -31.00 23.03 -8.69
N GLU A 555 -31.67 23.98 -9.33
CA GLU A 555 -32.02 23.90 -10.75
C GLU A 555 -30.78 23.83 -11.64
N ALA A 556 -29.79 24.70 -11.40
CA ALA A 556 -28.53 24.71 -12.14
C ALA A 556 -27.77 23.38 -12.06
N LEU A 557 -27.76 22.72 -10.90
CA LEU A 557 -27.13 21.41 -10.73
C LEU A 557 -27.89 20.30 -11.46
N ARG A 558 -29.22 20.31 -11.44
CA ARG A 558 -30.02 19.34 -12.20
C ARG A 558 -29.76 19.47 -13.70
N GLU A 559 -29.69 20.69 -14.21
CA GLU A 559 -29.35 20.95 -15.61
C GLU A 559 -27.94 20.46 -15.94
N ALA A 560 -26.95 20.81 -15.11
CA ALA A 560 -25.56 20.40 -15.29
C ALA A 560 -25.38 18.87 -15.30
N LEU A 561 -26.17 18.15 -14.51
CA LEU A 561 -26.15 16.68 -14.41
C LEU A 561 -27.11 15.99 -15.40
N ALA A 562 -27.83 16.75 -16.22
CA ALA A 562 -28.90 16.25 -17.10
C ALA A 562 -29.95 15.39 -16.36
N LEU A 563 -30.32 15.79 -15.14
CA LEU A 563 -31.25 15.06 -14.29
C LEU A 563 -32.70 15.49 -14.53
N PRO A 564 -33.66 14.55 -14.44
CA PRO A 564 -35.07 14.90 -14.47
C PRO A 564 -35.47 15.79 -13.28
N SER A 565 -36.55 16.56 -13.45
CA SER A 565 -37.00 17.54 -12.45
C SER A 565 -37.44 16.94 -11.11
N ASP A 566 -37.74 15.63 -11.07
CA ASP A 566 -38.12 14.91 -9.85
C ASP A 566 -36.91 14.55 -8.97
N LYS A 567 -35.67 14.70 -9.44
CA LYS A 567 -34.43 14.42 -8.68
C LYS A 567 -33.98 15.66 -7.93
N LEU A 568 -34.30 15.71 -6.64
CA LEU A 568 -34.11 16.91 -5.81
C LEU A 568 -32.86 16.85 -4.93
N ALA A 569 -32.27 15.67 -4.77
CA ALA A 569 -31.03 15.47 -4.03
C ALA A 569 -30.24 14.28 -4.55
N VAL A 570 -28.97 14.20 -4.13
CA VAL A 570 -28.13 13.02 -4.29
C VAL A 570 -27.68 12.50 -2.93
N LEU A 571 -27.59 11.18 -2.83
CA LEU A 571 -26.90 10.48 -1.75
C LEU A 571 -25.59 9.94 -2.30
N PHE A 572 -24.49 10.27 -1.64
CA PHE A 572 -23.21 9.61 -1.86
C PHE A 572 -23.06 8.51 -0.82
N ILE A 573 -22.81 7.27 -1.25
CA ILE A 573 -22.82 6.09 -0.40
C ILE A 573 -21.46 5.40 -0.52
N ALA A 574 -20.74 5.30 0.59
CA ALA A 574 -19.49 4.59 0.67
C ALA A 574 -19.71 3.12 1.06
N ASP A 575 -19.17 2.20 0.26
CA ASP A 575 -19.32 0.76 0.42
C ASP A 575 -18.00 0.00 0.20
N GLU A 576 -18.02 -1.32 0.09
CA GLU A 576 -16.84 -2.16 -0.15
C GLU A 576 -16.07 -1.80 -1.43
N TRP A 577 -16.74 -1.22 -2.42
CA TRP A 577 -16.25 -1.02 -3.78
C TRP A 577 -15.89 0.43 -4.10
N GLY A 578 -16.35 1.38 -3.29
CA GLY A 578 -15.96 2.78 -3.40
C GLY A 578 -17.02 3.72 -2.88
N VAL A 579 -17.22 4.83 -3.58
CA VAL A 579 -18.31 5.78 -3.33
C VAL A 579 -19.20 5.83 -4.56
N SER A 580 -20.47 5.51 -4.38
CA SER A 580 -21.51 5.56 -5.41
C SER A 580 -22.45 6.75 -5.19
N SER A 581 -23.22 7.11 -6.22
CA SER A 581 -24.20 8.20 -6.18
C SER A 581 -25.61 7.66 -6.46
N SER A 582 -26.58 8.09 -5.67
CA SER A 582 -28.00 7.74 -5.83
C SER A 582 -28.88 8.99 -5.80
N TYR A 583 -29.57 9.28 -6.89
CA TYR A 583 -30.42 10.45 -7.04
C TYR A 583 -31.84 10.20 -6.54
N ILE A 584 -32.29 11.00 -5.58
CA ILE A 584 -33.53 10.76 -4.83
C ILE A 584 -34.60 11.82 -5.09
N GLY A 585 -35.86 11.39 -4.97
CA GLY A 585 -37.04 12.24 -5.15
C GLY A 585 -37.49 12.93 -3.87
N LEU A 586 -38.59 13.69 -3.98
CA LEU A 586 -39.07 14.59 -2.93
C LEU A 586 -39.24 13.95 -1.55
N ILE A 587 -39.92 12.82 -1.43
CA ILE A 587 -40.20 12.22 -0.12
C ILE A 587 -38.92 11.74 0.56
N SER A 588 -38.08 10.99 -0.16
CA SER A 588 -36.79 10.53 0.35
C SER A 588 -35.87 11.70 0.73
N MET A 589 -35.85 12.75 -0.10
CA MET A 589 -35.08 13.97 0.19
C MET A 589 -35.58 14.64 1.48
N LEU A 590 -36.89 14.79 1.66
CA LEU A 590 -37.45 15.37 2.88
C LEU A 590 -37.13 14.53 4.11
N ILE A 591 -37.20 13.19 4.01
CA ILE A 591 -36.84 12.29 5.10
C ILE A 591 -35.38 12.49 5.49
N VAL A 592 -34.45 12.36 4.53
CA VAL A 592 -33.01 12.46 4.79
C VAL A 592 -32.63 13.84 5.34
N GLN A 593 -33.20 14.91 4.78
CA GLN A 593 -32.93 16.27 5.21
C GLN A 593 -33.26 16.51 6.71
N GLN A 594 -34.30 15.85 7.24
CA GLN A 594 -34.67 16.00 8.66
C GLN A 594 -33.77 15.22 9.62
N VAL A 595 -32.97 14.28 9.11
CA VAL A 595 -32.15 13.38 9.94
C VAL A 595 -30.65 13.45 9.63
N GLU A 596 -30.25 14.38 8.77
CA GLU A 596 -28.84 14.59 8.38
C GLU A 596 -27.98 14.99 9.58
N ASN A 597 -28.46 15.92 10.40
CA ASN A 597 -27.72 16.48 11.54
C ASN A 597 -28.47 16.36 12.87
N THR A 598 -29.57 15.61 12.87
CA THR A 598 -30.47 15.45 14.02
C THR A 598 -30.99 14.03 14.08
N THR A 599 -31.29 13.56 15.28
CA THR A 599 -31.93 12.26 15.49
C THR A 599 -33.41 12.46 15.80
N LEU A 600 -34.29 11.74 15.10
CA LEU A 600 -35.74 11.84 15.26
C LEU A 600 -36.38 10.47 15.37
N THR A 601 -37.41 10.32 16.21
CA THR A 601 -38.21 9.10 16.21
C THR A 601 -38.93 8.92 14.87
N GLY A 602 -39.16 7.69 14.42
CA GLY A 602 -39.88 7.44 13.17
C GLY A 602 -41.25 8.11 13.12
N ALA A 603 -41.95 8.19 14.26
CA ALA A 603 -43.22 8.92 14.38
C ALA A 603 -43.05 10.43 14.13
N LEU A 604 -42.10 11.07 14.82
CA LEU A 604 -41.86 12.51 14.69
C LEU A 604 -41.34 12.87 13.28
N LEU A 605 -40.47 12.02 12.73
CA LEU A 605 -39.97 12.16 11.36
C LEU A 605 -41.11 12.11 10.33
N CYS A 606 -42.02 11.15 10.46
CA CYS A 606 -43.18 11.02 9.58
C CYS A 606 -44.09 12.25 9.66
N ASP A 607 -44.38 12.73 10.87
CA ASP A 607 -45.21 13.93 11.08
C ASP A 607 -44.54 15.20 10.49
N GLN A 608 -43.24 15.39 10.70
CA GLN A 608 -42.51 16.52 10.14
C GLN A 608 -42.47 16.50 8.61
N VAL A 609 -42.22 15.33 8.00
CA VAL A 609 -42.22 15.16 6.54
C VAL A 609 -43.62 15.38 5.98
N SER A 610 -44.67 14.84 6.61
CA SER A 610 -46.07 15.03 6.20
C SER A 610 -46.47 16.51 6.23
N ASN A 611 -46.14 17.22 7.31
CA ASN A 611 -46.42 18.65 7.43
C ASN A 611 -45.69 19.47 6.36
N LYS A 612 -44.42 19.15 6.09
CA LYS A 612 -43.63 19.83 5.06
C LYS A 612 -44.18 19.56 3.65
N LEU A 613 -44.58 18.32 3.33
CA LEU A 613 -45.24 17.97 2.07
C LEU A 613 -46.56 18.74 1.87
N ARG A 614 -47.41 18.81 2.91
CA ARG A 614 -48.67 19.58 2.87
C ARG A 614 -48.41 21.07 2.60
N SER A 615 -47.36 21.63 3.21
CA SER A 615 -46.99 23.04 2.99
C SER A 615 -46.52 23.32 1.55
N MET A 616 -45.92 22.32 0.88
CA MET A 616 -45.39 22.46 -0.47
C MET A 616 -46.41 22.18 -1.58
N ILE A 617 -47.30 21.19 -1.38
CA ILE A 617 -48.18 20.64 -2.44
C ILE A 617 -49.67 20.98 -2.20
N GLY A 618 -50.06 21.45 -1.00
CA GLY A 618 -51.44 21.76 -0.68
C GLY A 618 -52.25 20.55 -0.18
N LYS A 619 -53.52 20.41 -0.62
CA LYS A 619 -54.38 19.29 -0.19
C LYS A 619 -53.89 17.96 -0.78
N LEU A 620 -53.28 17.14 0.06
CA LEU A 620 -52.96 15.74 -0.22
C LEU A 620 -54.16 14.84 0.19
N ASP A 621 -54.21 13.61 -0.34
CA ASP A 621 -55.21 12.58 -0.01
C ASP A 621 -55.35 12.30 1.50
N GLU A 622 -56.31 11.47 1.90
CA GLU A 622 -56.56 11.06 3.29
C GLU A 622 -55.26 10.85 4.08
N ASP A 623 -55.14 11.50 5.26
CA ASP A 623 -53.90 11.61 6.06
C ASP A 623 -53.20 10.25 6.29
N ASN A 624 -53.99 9.18 6.41
CA ASN A 624 -53.51 7.82 6.61
C ASN A 624 -52.74 7.27 5.41
N SER A 625 -53.14 7.58 4.17
CA SER A 625 -52.49 7.10 2.95
C SER A 625 -51.10 7.73 2.78
N LEU A 626 -51.00 9.05 2.99
CA LEU A 626 -49.74 9.79 2.92
C LEU A 626 -48.73 9.29 3.98
N LYS A 627 -49.16 9.16 5.24
CA LYS A 627 -48.30 8.66 6.32
C LYS A 627 -47.83 7.23 6.05
N ALA A 628 -48.71 6.35 5.55
CA ALA A 628 -48.33 4.98 5.19
C ALA A 628 -47.24 4.95 4.10
N HIS A 629 -47.33 5.84 3.11
CA HIS A 629 -46.32 5.96 2.07
C HIS A 629 -44.99 6.51 2.62
N ILE A 630 -45.02 7.53 3.48
CA ILE A 630 -43.81 8.05 4.16
C ILE A 630 -43.14 6.96 5.00
N TYR A 631 -43.91 6.20 5.80
CA TYR A 631 -43.37 5.09 6.57
C TYR A 631 -42.75 4.00 5.70
N THR A 632 -43.38 3.68 4.56
CA THR A 632 -42.81 2.74 3.59
C THR A 632 -41.47 3.26 3.08
N GLN A 633 -41.35 4.55 2.78
CA GLN A 633 -40.10 5.15 2.31
C GLN A 633 -39.02 5.19 3.41
N ILE A 634 -39.39 5.53 4.65
CA ILE A 634 -38.48 5.46 5.80
C ILE A 634 -37.94 4.03 5.96
N ARG A 635 -38.82 3.02 5.86
CA ARG A 635 -38.44 1.61 5.95
C ARG A 635 -37.45 1.21 4.86
N LEU A 636 -37.73 1.57 3.59
CA LEU A 636 -36.82 1.26 2.49
C LEU A 636 -35.43 1.90 2.68
N LEU A 637 -35.38 3.15 3.16
CA LEU A 637 -34.11 3.82 3.44
C LEU A 637 -33.36 3.14 4.60
N PHE A 638 -34.06 2.71 5.65
CA PHE A 638 -33.46 1.95 6.75
C PHE A 638 -32.96 0.56 6.31
N GLU A 639 -33.78 -0.22 5.57
CA GLU A 639 -33.42 -1.54 5.05
C GLU A 639 -32.23 -1.48 4.08
N SER A 640 -32.07 -0.37 3.36
CA SER A 640 -30.92 -0.12 2.49
C SER A 640 -29.65 0.34 3.22
N GLY A 641 -29.73 0.59 4.54
CA GLY A 641 -28.61 1.10 5.34
C GLY A 641 -28.37 2.60 5.22
N ILE A 642 -29.21 3.35 4.49
CA ILE A 642 -29.11 4.81 4.38
C ILE A 642 -29.46 5.48 5.71
N LEU A 643 -30.51 5.00 6.37
CA LEU A 643 -30.85 5.39 7.74
C LEU A 643 -30.37 4.33 8.72
N THR A 644 -29.96 4.78 9.89
CA THR A 644 -29.63 3.92 11.03
C THR A 644 -30.33 4.41 12.29
N THR A 645 -30.24 3.67 13.40
CA THR A 645 -30.74 4.11 14.71
C THR A 645 -29.61 4.21 15.72
N ALA A 646 -29.78 4.86 16.87
CA ALA A 646 -28.72 4.86 17.90
C ALA A 646 -28.33 3.45 18.41
N GLU A 647 -29.17 2.45 18.15
CA GLU A 647 -28.97 1.05 18.53
C GLU A 647 -28.21 0.24 17.45
N VAL A 648 -27.98 0.85 16.28
CA VAL A 648 -27.34 0.30 15.06
C VAL A 648 -26.25 1.24 14.56
#